data_AF-Q4SM34-F1
#
_entry.id   AF-Q4SM34-F1
#
_cell.length_a   1.000
_cell.length_b   1.000
_cell.length_c   1.000
_cell.angle_alpha   90.00
_cell.angle_beta   90.00
_cell.angle_gamma   90.00
#
_symmetry.space_group_name_H-M   'P 1'
#
loop_
_entity.id
_entity.type
_entity.pdbx_description
1 polymer ?
#
loop_
_entity_poly.entity_id
_entity_poly.type
_entity_poly.pdbx_seq_one_letter_code
_entity_poly.pdbx_strand_id
1 'polypeptide(L)'
;MVRQARVLAQATSDLVNAMRSDAEAEIDVDNSKKLLAAAKLLADATARMVEAAKGAAANPENEDQQQRLREAAEGLRVATNAAAQNAIKKKLVNRLELAAKQAAAAATQTIAAAQNAAASNKNTVAHQHLVHSCKAVADSIPQLVQGMRSSQAQPEELGAQLALIMASQSFLQPGSKMVTSAKSAVPTVADQAAAMQLGQCAKNLATCLAELRTATQKAHEACGPLEIDSALKTVQTLKSELQDAKMSVIDSQLKPLPGETVSAHLLCKVHLKDYTAQIGNKPMRSQLRNLTVCLCVLLLAQLEKCAQDLGSTSKAVGSSMAQLLTCAAQGNEHYTGVAARETAQALRTLAQAARGVAASTKEPQAAAAMLDSAQYVMEGSAMLIHEAHQALVHPGDAESQQRLAQVAKAVSHSLNNCVNCLPGQKDVDMALRSIGEASKKLLVDILPPCSKTFQEAQTDLNHTAAELNHSAGEVVHSSRGTSGQLAAASRKFSQDFDEFLDAGIEMAGHTQSKDDQIQVIGNLKNISMASSKLLLAAKSLSVDPGAANAKNLLAVAARAVTESINQLITLCTQQAAGQKECDNALRELEAVRGLLENRNEPVNELSYFDCIESVMENSKVLGEAMAGISQHCKTGDVAAFGDSVGVASKALCGLTEAAGQASYLVGVSDPNSQSGYEGLVDPIQFAKAHQAIQMACQNLVDPASSPSQVLSAATIVAKHTSALCNACRLASSKTSNPVARRQFVQSAKEVANTTANLVKTIKGSDEDFSEENRNRCRVATTPLLEAVENLSTFANNPEFASIPAQISNEGSAAQEPIVRSARAMLDSSTYLLETARSLVLNPKDPPTWSILAGHSRTVSDSIKSLITSIRDKAPGQRECDYSIDNINKCIRDIEQASLAAVGQTLPCRDDISMEALQEHLTSSVQEIGHLIDPVSTAARGEAAQLGHKVTQLASYFEPLIVASVGLASKLHDHQQQMTILDQSKTLAESALQMLYAAKEGGGNPKASHTHDAIAEAAQLMKEAVDDIMVTLNEAASEVGLVGGMVESIAEAMGRVDEGTPPEPEGSFVDYQTTMVKFSKAIAITAQEMMTKSVTCPEELGGLASQVTVDYVQLAHQGRLAAATAESEEVGFQIKTRVQELGHGCIYMVQKAGALQLSPTDSFSKRELIECARAVMEKVRC
;
A
#
# COMPACT_ATOMS: atom_id res chain seq x y z
N MET A 1 -15.68 30.88 -47.93
CA MET A 1 -14.47 30.04 -48.01
C MET A 1 -13.18 30.85 -48.15
N VAL A 2 -12.95 31.56 -49.28
CA VAL A 2 -11.69 32.32 -49.51
C VAL A 2 -11.37 33.35 -48.42
N ARG A 3 -12.38 34.04 -47.88
CA ARG A 3 -12.21 34.96 -46.73
C ARG A 3 -11.65 34.25 -45.49
N GLN A 4 -12.13 33.04 -45.18
CA GLN A 4 -11.65 32.26 -44.03
C GLN A 4 -10.27 31.66 -44.28
N ALA A 5 -9.98 31.21 -45.51
CA ALA A 5 -8.63 30.80 -45.89
C ALA A 5 -7.61 31.95 -45.73
N ARG A 6 -8.03 33.19 -45.96
CA ARG A 6 -7.18 34.39 -45.76
C ARG A 6 -6.93 34.69 -44.27
N VAL A 7 -7.94 34.52 -43.41
CA VAL A 7 -7.78 34.65 -41.95
C VAL A 7 -6.85 33.56 -41.42
N LEU A 8 -7.04 32.32 -41.86
CA LEU A 8 -6.17 31.19 -41.49
C LEU A 8 -4.74 31.38 -41.98
N ALA A 9 -4.55 31.91 -43.20
CA ALA A 9 -3.24 32.23 -43.74
C ALA A 9 -2.52 33.34 -42.96
N GLN A 10 -3.26 34.34 -42.47
CA GLN A 10 -2.69 35.36 -41.60
C GLN A 10 -2.23 34.74 -40.27
N ALA A 11 -3.07 33.93 -39.62
CA ALA A 11 -2.72 33.25 -38.37
C ALA A 11 -1.51 32.32 -38.52
N THR A 12 -1.39 31.61 -39.64
CA THR A 12 -0.20 30.78 -39.91
C THR A 12 1.03 31.63 -40.24
N SER A 13 0.86 32.76 -40.92
CA SER A 13 1.98 33.69 -41.18
C SER A 13 2.53 34.27 -39.87
N ASP A 14 1.66 34.59 -38.91
CA ASP A 14 2.07 35.07 -37.60
C ASP A 14 2.86 33.99 -36.84
N LEU A 15 2.43 32.72 -36.92
CA LEU A 15 3.16 31.57 -36.36
C LEU A 15 4.51 31.33 -37.05
N VAL A 16 4.58 31.42 -38.39
CA VAL A 16 5.83 31.31 -39.15
C VAL A 16 6.83 32.40 -38.75
N ASN A 17 6.36 33.63 -38.54
CA ASN A 17 7.21 34.73 -38.10
C ASN A 17 7.73 34.51 -36.67
N ALA A 18 6.88 34.01 -35.76
CA ALA A 18 7.30 33.63 -34.42
C ALA A 18 8.37 32.53 -34.44
N MET A 19 8.18 31.48 -35.27
CA MET A 19 9.15 30.39 -35.41
C MET A 19 10.49 30.85 -35.99
N ARG A 20 10.49 31.82 -36.92
CA ARG A 20 11.73 32.43 -37.43
C ARG A 20 12.43 33.24 -36.34
N SER A 21 11.69 34.03 -35.57
CA SER A 21 12.24 34.75 -34.42
C SER A 21 12.84 33.81 -33.38
N ASP A 22 12.19 32.68 -33.09
CA ASP A 22 12.71 31.66 -32.19
C ASP A 22 13.96 30.97 -32.77
N ALA A 23 13.98 30.69 -34.08
CA ALA A 23 15.15 30.13 -34.76
C ALA A 23 16.36 31.09 -34.75
N GLU A 24 16.13 32.40 -34.74
CA GLU A 24 17.16 33.44 -34.62
C GLU A 24 17.69 33.55 -33.18
N ALA A 25 16.86 33.24 -32.19
CA ALA A 25 17.24 33.22 -30.77
C ALA A 25 17.91 31.89 -30.34
N GLU A 26 17.84 30.84 -31.17
CA GLU A 26 18.34 29.50 -30.85
C GLU A 26 19.86 29.39 -31.09
N ILE A 27 20.57 28.90 -30.09
CA ILE A 27 22.05 28.79 -30.10
C ILE A 27 22.51 27.55 -30.89
N ASP A 28 21.67 26.51 -30.95
CA ASP A 28 21.93 25.28 -31.69
C ASP A 28 21.58 25.46 -33.18
N VAL A 29 22.60 25.37 -34.03
CA VAL A 29 22.50 25.56 -35.48
C VAL A 29 21.58 24.52 -36.14
N ASP A 30 21.56 23.28 -35.64
CA ASP A 30 20.73 22.23 -36.23
C ASP A 30 19.27 22.37 -35.78
N ASN A 31 19.03 22.91 -34.59
CA ASN A 31 17.68 23.20 -34.11
C ASN A 31 17.08 24.46 -34.76
N SER A 32 17.91 25.49 -34.98
CA SER A 32 17.56 26.65 -35.81
C SER A 32 17.16 26.22 -37.23
N LYS A 33 17.92 25.29 -37.84
CA LYS A 33 17.55 24.70 -39.14
C LYS A 33 16.25 23.91 -39.10
N LYS A 34 15.99 23.12 -38.04
CA LYS A 34 14.71 22.38 -37.88
C LYS A 34 13.53 23.33 -37.76
N LEU A 35 13.63 24.39 -36.96
CA LEU A 35 12.60 25.42 -36.82
C LEU A 35 12.34 26.15 -38.14
N LEU A 36 13.38 26.50 -38.88
CA LEU A 36 13.27 27.08 -40.22
C LEU A 36 12.63 26.12 -41.23
N ALA A 37 12.95 24.82 -41.16
CA ALA A 37 12.34 23.80 -42.01
C ALA A 37 10.85 23.60 -41.68
N ALA A 38 10.49 23.59 -40.40
CA ALA A 38 9.10 23.51 -39.95
C ALA A 38 8.29 24.77 -40.33
N ALA A 39 8.89 25.96 -40.19
CA ALA A 39 8.29 27.21 -40.63
C ALA A 39 8.07 27.24 -42.15
N LYS A 40 9.00 26.66 -42.93
CA LYS A 40 8.87 26.51 -44.38
C LYS A 40 7.75 25.52 -44.75
N LEU A 41 7.70 24.36 -44.09
CA LEU A 41 6.65 23.36 -44.29
C LEU A 41 5.25 23.93 -43.98
N LEU A 42 5.13 24.72 -42.91
CA LEU A 42 3.90 25.39 -42.53
C LEU A 42 3.48 26.43 -43.57
N ALA A 43 4.41 27.27 -44.05
CA ALA A 43 4.16 28.24 -45.10
C ALA A 43 3.72 27.58 -46.42
N ASP A 44 4.38 26.49 -46.82
CA ASP A 44 4.06 25.74 -48.04
C ASP A 44 2.67 25.05 -47.93
N ALA A 45 2.34 24.50 -46.76
CA ALA A 45 1.02 23.91 -46.51
C ALA A 45 -0.09 24.96 -46.54
N THR A 46 0.14 26.13 -45.95
CA THR A 46 -0.79 27.27 -45.99
C THR A 46 -1.02 27.74 -47.43
N ALA A 47 0.04 27.85 -48.24
CA ALA A 47 -0.08 28.24 -49.65
C ALA A 47 -0.94 27.24 -50.45
N ARG A 48 -0.68 25.94 -50.31
CA ARG A 48 -1.48 24.88 -50.97
C ARG A 48 -2.95 24.91 -50.54
N MET A 49 -3.23 25.10 -49.25
CA MET A 49 -4.59 25.19 -48.72
C MET A 49 -5.33 26.43 -49.25
N VAL A 50 -4.66 27.58 -49.36
CA VAL A 50 -5.25 28.79 -49.95
C VAL A 50 -5.55 28.62 -51.44
N GLU A 51 -4.67 27.96 -52.20
CA GLU A 51 -4.90 27.66 -53.61
C GLU A 51 -6.07 26.68 -53.81
N ALA A 52 -6.10 25.58 -53.04
CA ALA A 52 -7.20 24.63 -53.07
C ALA A 52 -8.54 25.30 -52.68
N ALA A 53 -8.52 26.21 -51.71
CA ALA A 53 -9.70 26.97 -51.29
C ALA A 53 -10.18 27.97 -52.36
N LYS A 54 -9.28 28.50 -53.21
CA LYS A 54 -9.67 29.30 -54.37
C LYS A 54 -10.26 28.42 -55.48
N GLY A 55 -9.65 27.27 -55.76
CA GLY A 55 -10.13 26.30 -56.75
C GLY A 55 -11.53 25.76 -56.44
N ALA A 56 -11.76 25.33 -55.20
CA ALA A 56 -13.06 24.86 -54.72
C ALA A 56 -14.10 25.99 -54.61
N ALA A 57 -13.68 27.25 -54.40
CA ALA A 57 -14.61 28.38 -54.40
C ALA A 57 -15.05 28.79 -55.81
N ALA A 58 -14.16 28.64 -56.80
CA ALA A 58 -14.46 28.93 -58.20
C ALA A 58 -15.33 27.84 -58.84
N ASN A 59 -15.16 26.57 -58.45
CA ASN A 59 -15.90 25.42 -58.97
C ASN A 59 -16.46 24.55 -57.83
N PRO A 60 -17.61 24.93 -57.24
CA PRO A 60 -18.14 24.27 -56.04
C PRO A 60 -18.59 22.82 -56.27
N GLU A 61 -18.99 22.45 -57.48
CA GLU A 61 -19.53 21.12 -57.78
C GLU A 61 -18.46 20.10 -58.23
N ASN A 62 -17.18 20.50 -58.27
CA ASN A 62 -16.10 19.63 -58.68
C ASN A 62 -15.55 18.84 -57.47
N GLU A 63 -15.82 17.54 -57.43
CA GLU A 63 -15.38 16.64 -56.34
C GLU A 63 -13.85 16.63 -56.16
N ASP A 64 -13.07 16.67 -57.24
CA ASP A 64 -11.60 16.68 -57.15
C ASP A 64 -11.08 17.94 -56.43
N GLN A 65 -11.73 19.09 -56.65
CA GLN A 65 -11.36 20.34 -55.97
C GLN A 65 -11.75 20.32 -54.49
N GLN A 66 -12.89 19.71 -54.14
CA GLN A 66 -13.29 19.52 -52.74
C GLN A 66 -12.36 18.55 -52.00
N GLN A 67 -11.95 17.46 -52.66
CA GLN A 67 -11.03 16.47 -52.09
C GLN A 67 -9.63 17.07 -51.88
N ARG A 68 -9.11 17.82 -52.86
CA ARG A 68 -7.84 18.55 -52.71
C ARG A 68 -7.86 19.57 -51.58
N LEU A 69 -8.99 20.23 -51.34
CA LEU A 69 -9.12 21.14 -50.21
C LEU A 69 -9.09 20.39 -48.87
N ARG A 70 -9.75 19.23 -48.77
CA ARG A 70 -9.67 18.39 -47.56
C ARG A 70 -8.25 17.93 -47.28
N GLU A 71 -7.56 17.41 -48.30
CA GLU A 71 -6.17 16.96 -48.18
C GLU A 71 -5.22 18.11 -47.81
N ALA A 72 -5.39 19.29 -48.42
CA ALA A 72 -4.58 20.45 -48.09
C ALA A 72 -4.88 21.02 -46.69
N ALA A 73 -6.14 20.99 -46.24
CA ALA A 73 -6.52 21.39 -44.89
C ALA A 73 -5.96 20.41 -43.84
N GLU A 74 -6.00 19.11 -44.11
CA GLU A 74 -5.42 18.08 -43.24
C GLU A 74 -3.89 18.17 -43.22
N GLY A 75 -3.25 18.36 -44.38
CA GLY A 75 -1.81 18.60 -44.46
C GLY A 75 -1.38 19.86 -43.70
N LEU A 76 -2.19 20.93 -43.73
CA LEU A 76 -1.95 22.13 -42.92
C LEU A 76 -2.13 21.86 -41.43
N ARG A 77 -3.15 21.10 -41.03
CA ARG A 77 -3.37 20.69 -39.64
C ARG A 77 -2.17 19.91 -39.11
N VAL A 78 -1.69 18.91 -39.86
CA VAL A 78 -0.51 18.09 -39.51
C VAL A 78 0.75 18.95 -39.43
N ALA A 79 1.00 19.83 -40.40
CA ALA A 79 2.15 20.72 -40.40
C ALA A 79 2.12 21.72 -39.22
N THR A 80 0.93 22.26 -38.92
CA THR A 80 0.73 23.17 -37.77
C THR A 80 0.96 22.43 -36.46
N ASN A 81 0.47 21.19 -36.34
CA ASN A 81 0.64 20.40 -35.13
C ASN A 81 2.13 20.06 -34.91
N ALA A 82 2.84 19.62 -35.95
CA ALA A 82 4.28 19.35 -35.89
C ALA A 82 5.11 20.60 -35.54
N ALA A 83 4.72 21.77 -36.08
CA ALA A 83 5.37 23.04 -35.81
C ALA A 83 5.12 23.57 -34.39
N ALA A 84 3.86 23.49 -33.93
CA ALA A 84 3.44 24.04 -32.63
C ALA A 84 3.81 23.14 -31.45
N GLN A 85 3.80 21.81 -31.61
CA GLN A 85 4.08 20.87 -30.53
C GLN A 85 5.49 21.05 -29.94
N ASN A 86 6.52 21.29 -30.75
CA ASN A 86 7.88 21.49 -30.24
C ASN A 86 8.03 22.78 -29.41
N ALA A 87 7.42 23.88 -29.85
CA ALA A 87 7.46 25.16 -29.12
C ALA A 87 6.66 25.11 -27.81
N ILE A 88 5.46 24.50 -27.86
CA ILE A 88 4.60 24.29 -26.68
C ILE A 88 5.32 23.38 -25.68
N LYS A 89 5.89 22.27 -26.15
CA LYS A 89 6.63 21.32 -25.32
C LYS A 89 7.83 21.95 -24.63
N LYS A 90 8.68 22.70 -25.35
CA LYS A 90 9.83 23.41 -24.76
C LYS A 90 9.39 24.39 -23.66
N LYS A 91 8.32 25.15 -23.92
CA LYS A 91 7.74 26.09 -22.94
C LYS A 91 7.18 25.39 -21.70
N LEU A 92 6.50 24.25 -21.87
CA LEU A 92 5.91 23.48 -20.78
C LEU A 92 6.97 22.78 -19.92
N VAL A 93 8.01 22.20 -20.55
CA VAL A 93 9.14 21.58 -19.86
C VAL A 93 9.92 22.63 -19.07
N ASN A 94 10.21 23.80 -19.63
CA ASN A 94 10.88 24.88 -18.90
C ASN A 94 10.07 25.35 -17.68
N ARG A 95 8.74 25.41 -17.80
CA ARG A 95 7.85 25.71 -16.67
C ARG A 95 7.90 24.61 -15.60
N LEU A 96 7.96 23.36 -16.02
CA LEU A 96 8.12 22.22 -15.11
C LEU A 96 9.46 22.25 -14.37
N GLU A 97 10.56 22.54 -15.07
CA GLU A 97 11.88 22.68 -14.45
C GLU A 97 11.90 23.76 -13.36
N LEU A 98 11.29 24.92 -13.64
CA LEU A 98 11.18 26.00 -12.67
C LEU A 98 10.35 25.60 -11.45
N ALA A 99 9.19 24.99 -11.67
CA ALA A 99 8.31 24.54 -10.60
C ALA A 99 8.97 23.44 -9.75
N ALA A 100 9.67 22.49 -10.38
CA ALA A 100 10.41 21.43 -9.69
C ALA A 100 11.52 22.01 -8.80
N LYS A 101 12.22 23.05 -9.29
CA LYS A 101 13.27 23.75 -8.53
C LYS A 101 12.70 24.46 -7.31
N GLN A 102 11.60 25.18 -7.48
CA GLN A 102 10.92 25.88 -6.38
C GLN A 102 10.37 24.90 -5.35
N ALA A 103 9.74 23.80 -5.79
CA ALA A 103 9.21 22.76 -4.91
C ALA A 103 10.32 22.05 -4.11
N ALA A 104 11.44 21.69 -4.74
CA ALA A 104 12.58 21.09 -4.04
C ALA A 104 13.20 22.05 -2.98
N ALA A 105 13.33 23.33 -3.32
CA ALA A 105 13.85 24.34 -2.42
C ALA A 105 12.90 24.59 -1.23
N ALA A 106 11.60 24.76 -1.51
CA ALA A 106 10.57 24.94 -0.49
C ALA A 106 10.53 23.73 0.45
N ALA A 107 10.56 22.50 -0.09
CA ALA A 107 10.57 21.29 0.72
C ALA A 107 11.81 21.19 1.63
N THR A 108 12.99 21.54 1.12
CA THR A 108 14.22 21.57 1.92
C THR A 108 14.11 22.58 3.08
N GLN A 109 13.52 23.75 2.82
CA GLN A 109 13.26 24.76 3.86
C GLN A 109 12.25 24.26 4.90
N THR A 110 11.18 23.58 4.48
CA THR A 110 10.20 22.99 5.40
C THR A 110 10.81 21.91 6.27
N ILE A 111 11.70 21.07 5.74
CA ILE A 111 12.43 20.06 6.53
C ILE A 111 13.31 20.74 7.59
N ALA A 112 14.03 21.80 7.23
CA ALA A 112 14.86 22.55 8.18
C ALA A 112 14.01 23.24 9.26
N ALA A 113 12.87 23.83 8.88
CA ALA A 113 11.93 24.43 9.83
C ALA A 113 11.31 23.39 10.77
N ALA A 114 10.95 22.22 10.25
CA ALA A 114 10.41 21.11 11.04
C ALA A 114 11.43 20.58 12.05
N GLN A 115 12.71 20.48 11.67
CA GLN A 115 13.79 20.11 12.59
C GLN A 115 14.02 21.14 13.68
N ASN A 116 13.90 22.43 13.38
CA ASN A 116 14.00 23.49 14.38
C ASN A 116 12.81 23.45 15.35
N ALA A 117 11.60 23.27 14.83
CA ALA A 117 10.37 23.14 15.60
C ALA A 117 10.29 21.86 16.46
N ALA A 118 11.08 20.83 16.12
CA ALA A 118 11.11 19.56 16.85
C ALA A 118 11.45 19.71 18.35
N ALA A 119 12.35 20.64 18.68
CA ALA A 119 12.82 20.81 20.06
C ALA A 119 11.76 21.41 21.01
N SER A 120 10.75 22.07 20.45
CA SER A 120 9.72 22.80 21.20
C SER A 120 8.30 22.29 20.95
N ASN A 121 8.14 21.21 20.18
CA ASN A 121 6.83 20.60 19.95
C ASN A 121 6.38 19.78 21.17
N LYS A 122 5.23 20.16 21.75
CA LYS A 122 4.64 19.48 22.92
C LYS A 122 3.85 18.21 22.55
N ASN A 123 3.49 18.02 21.29
CA ASN A 123 2.73 16.88 20.80
C ASN A 123 3.64 15.86 20.09
N THR A 124 3.94 14.76 20.80
CA THR A 124 4.80 13.67 20.30
C THR A 124 4.27 13.04 19.00
N VAL A 125 2.95 12.89 18.87
CA VAL A 125 2.32 12.24 17.70
C VAL A 125 2.44 13.13 16.47
N ALA A 126 2.09 14.41 16.59
CA ALA A 126 2.24 15.38 15.50
C ALA A 126 3.72 15.51 15.07
N HIS A 127 4.65 15.48 16.03
CA HIS A 127 6.07 15.48 15.75
C HIS A 127 6.53 14.24 14.97
N GLN A 128 6.13 13.04 15.39
CA GLN A 128 6.49 11.78 14.71
C GLN A 128 5.95 11.72 13.27
N HIS A 129 4.69 12.13 13.06
CA HIS A 129 4.12 12.22 11.70
C HIS A 129 4.90 13.19 10.82
N LEU A 130 5.27 14.36 11.34
CA LEU A 130 6.06 15.34 10.61
C LEU A 130 7.45 14.81 10.25
N VAL A 131 8.13 14.13 11.18
CA VAL A 131 9.45 13.52 10.94
C VAL A 131 9.38 12.43 9.87
N HIS A 132 8.36 11.57 9.93
CA HIS A 132 8.15 10.53 8.93
C HIS A 132 7.92 11.12 7.53
N SER A 133 7.03 12.13 7.43
CA SER A 133 6.78 12.86 6.19
C SER A 133 8.04 13.58 5.67
N CYS A 134 8.83 14.20 6.54
CA CYS A 134 10.10 14.84 6.17
C CYS A 134 11.09 13.84 5.57
N LYS A 135 11.18 12.62 6.13
CA LYS A 135 12.05 11.57 5.62
C LYS A 135 11.63 11.12 4.23
N ALA A 136 10.34 10.85 4.02
CA ALA A 136 9.80 10.46 2.71
C ALA A 136 10.05 11.52 1.63
N VAL A 137 9.90 12.82 1.97
CA VAL A 137 10.21 13.91 1.05
C VAL A 137 11.72 14.03 0.81
N ALA A 138 12.54 13.91 1.84
CA ALA A 138 14.01 13.97 1.73
C ALA A 138 14.57 12.89 0.78
N ASP A 139 14.00 11.68 0.82
CA ASP A 139 14.38 10.59 -0.08
C ASP A 139 13.98 10.87 -1.55
N SER A 140 12.96 11.71 -1.77
CA SER A 140 12.43 12.07 -3.09
C SER A 140 13.09 13.29 -3.73
N ILE A 141 13.62 14.23 -2.94
CA ILE A 141 14.28 15.47 -3.43
C ILE A 141 15.42 15.17 -4.43
N PRO A 142 16.35 14.23 -4.18
CA PRO A 142 17.46 13.96 -5.11
C PRO A 142 16.99 13.52 -6.49
N GLN A 143 15.91 12.73 -6.56
CA GLN A 143 15.36 12.26 -7.83
C GLN A 143 14.77 13.42 -8.64
N LEU A 144 14.05 14.34 -7.99
CA LEU A 144 13.50 15.54 -8.63
C LEU A 144 14.60 16.47 -9.17
N VAL A 145 15.65 16.71 -8.37
CA VAL A 145 16.78 17.55 -8.76
C VAL A 145 17.59 16.88 -9.90
N GLN A 146 17.77 15.56 -9.85
CA GLN A 146 18.46 14.83 -10.90
C GLN A 146 17.68 14.87 -12.21
N GLY A 147 16.36 14.65 -12.17
CA GLY A 147 15.48 14.76 -13.34
C GLY A 147 15.54 16.14 -14.00
N MET A 148 15.56 17.20 -13.19
CA MET A 148 15.71 18.58 -13.68
C MET A 148 17.06 18.79 -14.37
N ARG A 149 18.16 18.35 -13.73
CA ARG A 149 19.51 18.50 -14.30
C ARG A 149 19.66 17.71 -15.60
N SER A 150 19.08 16.51 -15.69
CA SER A 150 19.09 15.74 -16.94
C SER A 150 18.30 16.43 -18.04
N SER A 151 17.12 16.99 -17.73
CA SER A 151 16.31 17.76 -18.69
C SER A 151 17.07 18.99 -19.20
N GLN A 152 17.77 19.70 -18.31
CA GLN A 152 18.59 20.86 -18.67
C GLN A 152 19.84 20.51 -19.47
N ALA A 153 20.49 19.39 -19.14
CA ALA A 153 21.66 18.91 -19.87
C ALA A 153 21.30 18.40 -21.26
N GLN A 154 20.09 17.85 -21.42
CA GLN A 154 19.62 17.27 -22.68
C GLN A 154 18.21 17.77 -23.03
N PRO A 155 18.05 19.05 -23.44
CA PRO A 155 16.74 19.69 -23.64
C PRO A 155 15.93 19.10 -24.79
N GLU A 156 16.55 18.37 -25.70
CA GLU A 156 15.87 17.68 -26.81
C GLU A 156 15.58 16.20 -26.50
N GLU A 157 16.20 15.64 -25.46
CA GLU A 157 16.02 14.23 -25.15
C GLU A 157 14.72 14.02 -24.39
N LEU A 158 13.75 13.43 -25.08
CA LEU A 158 12.44 13.12 -24.52
C LEU A 158 12.53 12.25 -23.25
N GLY A 159 13.50 11.32 -23.19
CA GLY A 159 13.72 10.49 -22.01
C GLY A 159 14.05 11.31 -20.75
N ALA A 160 14.86 12.37 -20.89
CA ALA A 160 15.22 13.25 -19.79
C ALA A 160 14.03 14.12 -19.32
N GLN A 161 13.21 14.57 -20.27
CA GLN A 161 11.99 15.34 -20.00
C GLN A 161 10.91 14.50 -19.31
N LEU A 162 10.69 13.27 -19.77
CA LEU A 162 9.80 12.31 -19.14
C LEU A 162 10.29 11.93 -17.74
N ALA A 163 11.60 11.74 -17.54
CA ALA A 163 12.17 11.48 -16.21
C ALA A 163 11.87 12.62 -15.22
N LEU A 164 11.91 13.89 -15.66
CA LEU A 164 11.50 15.03 -14.84
C LEU A 164 10.00 15.02 -14.52
N ILE A 165 9.14 14.73 -15.51
CA ILE A 165 7.69 14.60 -15.30
C ILE A 165 7.41 13.52 -14.25
N MET A 166 8.05 12.36 -14.36
CA MET A 166 7.92 11.26 -13.42
C MET A 166 8.38 11.63 -12.01
N ALA A 167 9.58 12.20 -11.88
CA ALA A 167 10.11 12.60 -10.60
C ALA A 167 9.20 13.65 -9.93
N SER A 168 8.58 14.52 -10.73
CA SER A 168 7.60 15.50 -10.25
C SER A 168 6.30 14.83 -9.78
N GLN A 169 5.75 13.88 -10.54
CA GLN A 169 4.56 13.12 -10.14
C GLN A 169 4.79 12.36 -8.81
N SER A 170 5.93 11.67 -8.70
CA SER A 170 6.28 10.93 -7.49
C SER A 170 6.54 11.83 -6.28
N PHE A 171 6.94 13.08 -6.49
CA PHE A 171 7.20 14.05 -5.42
C PHE A 171 5.92 14.67 -4.84
N LEU A 172 4.85 14.77 -5.63
CA LEU A 172 3.62 15.48 -5.24
C LEU A 172 2.95 14.88 -4.00
N GLN A 173 2.82 13.55 -3.94
CA GLN A 173 2.14 12.87 -2.83
C GLN A 173 2.89 13.02 -1.48
N PRO A 174 4.19 12.68 -1.36
CA PRO A 174 4.92 12.87 -0.11
C PRO A 174 5.02 14.36 0.25
N GLY A 175 5.16 15.25 -0.74
CA GLY A 175 5.14 16.70 -0.52
C GLY A 175 3.83 17.19 0.10
N SER A 176 2.68 16.79 -0.46
CA SER A 176 1.37 17.17 0.09
C SER A 176 1.15 16.63 1.50
N LYS A 177 1.54 15.39 1.78
CA LYS A 177 1.49 14.82 3.14
C LYS A 177 2.33 15.63 4.13
N MET A 178 3.52 16.06 3.72
CA MET A 178 4.39 16.89 4.57
C MET A 178 3.78 18.25 4.87
N VAL A 179 3.09 18.88 3.90
CA VAL A 179 2.35 20.13 4.15
C VAL A 179 1.27 19.92 5.21
N THR A 180 0.46 18.87 5.09
CA THR A 180 -0.60 18.57 6.07
C THR A 180 -0.01 18.30 7.46
N SER A 181 1.03 17.45 7.56
CA SER A 181 1.70 17.17 8.84
C SER A 181 2.38 18.40 9.45
N ALA A 182 2.91 19.30 8.61
CA ALA A 182 3.52 20.54 9.09
C ALA A 182 2.44 21.48 9.65
N LYS A 183 1.33 21.68 8.93
CA LYS A 183 0.20 22.51 9.38
C LYS A 183 -0.39 22.02 10.70
N SER A 184 -0.64 20.71 10.83
CA SER A 184 -1.14 20.12 12.08
C SER A 184 -0.17 20.26 13.25
N ALA A 185 1.14 20.34 12.96
CA ALA A 185 2.16 20.52 14.00
C ALA A 185 2.29 21.98 14.46
N VAL A 186 2.01 23.00 13.62
CA VAL A 186 2.21 24.43 13.94
C VAL A 186 1.59 24.84 15.28
N PRO A 187 0.31 24.52 15.59
CA PRO A 187 -0.32 24.94 16.86
C PRO A 187 0.33 24.31 18.11
N THR A 188 1.06 23.21 17.94
CA THR A 188 1.65 22.42 19.04
C THR A 188 3.10 22.79 19.37
N VAL A 189 3.71 23.68 18.57
CA VAL A 189 5.08 24.17 18.75
C VAL A 189 5.09 25.33 19.74
N ALA A 190 5.75 25.14 20.88
CA ALA A 190 5.81 26.14 21.93
C ALA A 190 6.71 27.34 21.60
N ASP A 191 7.72 27.16 20.74
CA ASP A 191 8.56 28.26 20.26
C ASP A 191 7.88 28.98 19.09
N GLN A 192 7.45 30.21 19.33
CA GLN A 192 6.69 31.01 18.39
C GLN A 192 7.45 31.30 17.09
N ALA A 193 8.76 31.54 17.17
CA ALA A 193 9.57 31.81 15.98
C ALA A 193 9.66 30.58 15.07
N ALA A 194 9.88 29.39 15.67
CA ALA A 194 9.86 28.14 14.93
C ALA A 194 8.47 27.79 14.39
N ALA A 195 7.39 28.07 15.13
CA ALA A 195 6.01 27.83 14.69
C ALA A 195 5.66 28.67 13.45
N MET A 196 5.93 29.98 13.48
CA MET A 196 5.70 30.87 12.34
C MET A 196 6.55 30.49 11.13
N GLN A 197 7.82 30.14 11.36
CA GLN A 197 8.71 29.69 10.28
C GLN A 197 8.20 28.40 9.64
N LEU A 198 7.77 27.42 10.43
CA LEU A 198 7.20 26.16 9.94
C LEU A 198 5.91 26.40 9.16
N GLY A 199 5.00 27.23 9.68
CA GLY A 199 3.76 27.62 9.01
C GLY A 199 4.02 28.29 7.66
N GLN A 200 4.92 29.28 7.61
CA GLN A 200 5.27 29.96 6.37
C GLN A 200 5.93 29.03 5.35
N CYS A 201 6.85 28.15 5.78
CA CYS A 201 7.47 27.16 4.90
C CYS A 201 6.43 26.15 4.38
N ALA A 202 5.46 25.72 5.21
CA ALA A 202 4.38 24.84 4.78
C ALA A 202 3.47 25.50 3.73
N LYS A 203 3.10 26.79 3.91
CA LYS A 203 2.33 27.57 2.92
C LYS A 203 3.09 27.70 1.60
N ASN A 204 4.37 28.10 1.66
CA ASN A 204 5.20 28.24 0.47
C ASN A 204 5.33 26.91 -0.30
N LEU A 205 5.51 25.80 0.42
CA LEU A 205 5.56 24.47 -0.18
C LEU A 205 4.22 24.08 -0.81
N ALA A 206 3.08 24.36 -0.16
CA ALA A 206 1.76 24.11 -0.72
C ALA A 206 1.55 24.80 -2.08
N THR A 207 1.94 26.08 -2.17
CA THR A 207 1.89 26.85 -3.41
C THR A 207 2.80 26.25 -4.49
N CYS A 208 4.05 25.92 -4.14
CA CYS A 208 4.98 25.30 -5.08
C CYS A 208 4.50 23.94 -5.58
N LEU A 209 3.86 23.13 -4.74
CA LEU A 209 3.28 21.84 -5.12
C LEU A 209 2.07 21.99 -6.04
N ALA A 210 1.22 23.01 -5.83
CA ALA A 210 0.10 23.30 -6.72
C ALA A 210 0.59 23.71 -8.13
N GLU A 211 1.61 24.56 -8.19
CA GLU A 211 2.26 24.94 -9.45
C GLU A 211 2.95 23.74 -10.12
N LEU A 212 3.66 22.91 -9.34
CA LEU A 212 4.30 21.69 -9.82
C LEU A 212 3.28 20.72 -10.42
N ARG A 213 2.14 20.51 -9.74
CA ARG A 213 1.05 19.64 -10.22
C ARG A 213 0.55 20.11 -11.58
N THR A 214 0.24 21.41 -11.68
CA THR A 214 -0.25 22.02 -12.92
C THR A 214 0.78 21.92 -14.05
N ALA A 215 2.06 22.20 -13.76
CA ALA A 215 3.12 22.14 -14.75
C ALA A 215 3.39 20.69 -15.22
N THR A 216 3.36 19.75 -14.28
CA THR A 216 3.57 18.32 -14.55
C THR A 216 2.46 17.76 -15.43
N GLN A 217 1.20 18.08 -15.14
CA GLN A 217 0.06 17.62 -15.92
C GLN A 217 0.11 18.13 -17.36
N LYS A 218 0.34 19.44 -17.55
CA LYS A 218 0.45 20.03 -18.89
C LYS A 218 1.64 19.50 -19.68
N ALA A 219 2.78 19.30 -19.01
CA ALA A 219 3.95 18.70 -19.64
C ALA A 219 3.72 17.22 -20.02
N HIS A 220 2.97 16.48 -19.19
CA HIS A 220 2.58 15.09 -19.44
C HIS A 220 1.68 14.97 -20.67
N GLU A 221 0.66 15.80 -20.79
CA GLU A 221 -0.24 15.84 -21.97
C GLU A 221 0.52 16.13 -23.27
N ALA A 222 1.59 16.94 -23.21
CA ALA A 222 2.41 17.27 -24.38
C ALA A 222 3.46 16.18 -24.73
N CYS A 223 3.79 15.28 -23.80
CA CYS A 223 4.85 14.27 -23.96
C CYS A 223 4.35 12.81 -23.96
N GLY A 224 3.08 12.58 -23.64
CA GLY A 224 2.46 11.26 -23.41
C GLY A 224 2.55 10.20 -24.54
N PRO A 225 2.54 10.52 -25.84
CA PRO A 225 2.54 9.50 -26.91
C PRO A 225 3.84 8.70 -27.08
N LEU A 226 4.89 8.99 -26.31
CA LEU A 226 6.25 8.50 -26.57
C LEU A 226 6.90 7.80 -25.35
N GLU A 227 6.11 7.46 -24.33
CA GLU A 227 6.61 6.77 -23.12
C GLU A 227 7.17 5.36 -23.43
N ILE A 228 6.59 4.68 -24.42
CA ILE A 228 6.97 3.32 -24.82
C ILE A 228 8.36 3.31 -25.48
N ASP A 229 8.65 4.28 -26.35
CA ASP A 229 9.95 4.42 -27.02
C ASP A 229 11.07 4.75 -26.01
N SER A 230 10.77 5.59 -25.02
CA SER A 230 11.70 5.91 -23.94
C SER A 230 12.01 4.69 -23.06
N ALA A 231 10.98 3.90 -22.72
CA ALA A 231 11.13 2.65 -21.99
C ALA A 231 12.02 1.66 -22.77
N LEU A 232 11.78 1.50 -24.08
CA LEU A 232 12.61 0.66 -24.97
C LEU A 232 14.08 1.08 -24.96
N LYS A 233 14.37 2.38 -25.13
CA LYS A 233 15.74 2.91 -25.12
C LYS A 233 16.44 2.66 -23.78
N THR A 234 15.70 2.79 -22.67
CA THR A 234 16.23 2.52 -21.32
C THR A 234 16.63 1.06 -21.17
N VAL A 235 15.77 0.11 -21.56
CA VAL A 235 16.06 -1.33 -21.46
C VAL A 235 17.24 -1.73 -22.37
N GLN A 236 17.33 -1.17 -23.58
CA GLN A 236 18.46 -1.39 -24.47
C GLN A 236 19.79 -0.88 -23.88
N THR A 237 19.76 0.27 -23.21
CA THR A 237 20.94 0.82 -22.53
C THR A 237 21.38 -0.09 -21.38
N LEU A 238 20.44 -0.57 -20.57
CA LEU A 238 20.73 -1.52 -19.48
C LEU A 238 21.30 -2.85 -19.99
N LYS A 239 20.81 -3.35 -21.13
CA LYS A 239 21.38 -4.53 -21.79
C LYS A 239 22.86 -4.34 -22.12
N SER A 240 23.22 -3.17 -22.68
CA SER A 240 24.62 -2.84 -22.98
C SER A 240 25.46 -2.77 -21.70
N GLU A 241 24.97 -2.10 -20.65
CA GLU A 241 25.69 -2.00 -19.38
C GLU A 241 25.94 -3.36 -18.72
N LEU A 242 24.98 -4.30 -18.80
CA LEU A 242 25.15 -5.67 -18.28
C LEU A 242 26.16 -6.47 -19.11
N GLN A 243 26.21 -6.26 -20.42
CA GLN A 243 27.21 -6.87 -21.29
C GLN A 243 28.63 -6.37 -20.95
N ASP A 244 28.79 -5.08 -20.69
CA ASP A 244 30.06 -4.50 -20.24
C ASP A 244 30.46 -5.01 -18.85
N ALA A 245 29.49 -5.16 -17.95
CA ALA A 245 29.70 -5.78 -16.64
C ALA A 245 30.16 -7.24 -16.76
N LYS A 246 29.58 -8.02 -17.69
CA LYS A 246 29.99 -9.40 -17.96
C LYS A 246 31.44 -9.47 -18.42
N MET A 247 31.84 -8.61 -19.37
CA MET A 247 33.23 -8.54 -19.82
C MET A 247 34.16 -8.22 -18.64
N SER A 248 33.74 -7.31 -17.77
CA SER A 248 34.48 -6.95 -16.55
C SER A 248 34.58 -8.08 -15.52
N VAL A 249 33.61 -9.02 -15.45
CA VAL A 249 33.70 -10.24 -14.62
C VAL A 249 34.73 -11.22 -15.19
N ILE A 250 34.73 -11.40 -16.52
CA ILE A 250 35.72 -12.24 -17.22
C ILE A 250 37.14 -11.70 -16.96
N ASP A 251 37.31 -10.37 -16.98
CA ASP A 251 38.57 -9.70 -16.69
C ASP A 251 38.88 -9.57 -15.18
N SER A 252 37.99 -10.06 -14.30
CA SER A 252 38.10 -9.95 -12.82
C SER A 252 38.13 -8.51 -12.26
N GLN A 253 37.68 -7.52 -13.03
CA GLN A 253 37.72 -6.08 -12.71
C GLN A 253 36.38 -5.46 -12.29
N LEU A 254 35.28 -6.23 -12.23
CA LEU A 254 33.96 -5.67 -11.89
C LEU A 254 33.98 -4.95 -10.53
N LYS A 255 33.64 -3.65 -10.54
CA LYS A 255 33.46 -2.80 -9.35
C LYS A 255 31.96 -2.54 -9.12
N PRO A 256 31.50 -2.47 -7.87
CA PRO A 256 30.12 -2.07 -7.57
C PRO A 256 29.85 -0.60 -7.94
N LEU A 257 28.59 -0.25 -8.20
CA LEU A 257 28.15 1.09 -8.64
C LEU A 257 28.24 2.15 -7.51
N PRO A 258 28.39 3.45 -7.84
CA PRO A 258 28.43 4.53 -6.85
C PRO A 258 27.06 4.70 -6.17
N GLY A 259 26.98 4.43 -4.86
CA GLY A 259 25.75 4.48 -4.07
C GLY A 259 25.54 3.24 -3.19
N GLU A 260 26.17 2.12 -3.56
CA GLU A 260 26.45 1.03 -2.62
C GLU A 260 27.61 1.47 -1.72
N THR A 261 27.50 1.33 -0.40
CA THR A 261 28.45 1.87 0.59
C THR A 261 29.90 1.42 0.31
N VAL A 262 30.67 2.31 -0.33
CA VAL A 262 32.01 2.12 -0.90
C VAL A 262 33.12 1.88 0.16
N SER A 263 32.80 1.80 1.45
CA SER A 263 33.81 1.74 2.50
C SER A 263 34.62 0.43 2.55
N ALA A 264 34.16 -0.68 1.95
CA ALA A 264 34.84 -1.98 2.08
C ALA A 264 35.63 -2.44 0.84
N HIS A 265 35.23 -2.06 -0.38
CA HIS A 265 35.77 -2.68 -1.60
C HIS A 265 37.16 -2.15 -2.00
N LEU A 266 37.49 -0.88 -1.68
CA LEU A 266 38.75 -0.26 -2.08
C LEU A 266 39.98 -0.79 -1.31
N LEU A 267 39.77 -1.44 -0.15
CA LEU A 267 40.87 -1.99 0.67
C LEU A 267 41.26 -3.43 0.29
N CYS A 268 40.39 -4.18 -0.40
CA CYS A 268 40.51 -5.63 -0.45
C CYS A 268 41.32 -6.18 -1.64
N LYS A 269 41.28 -5.55 -2.82
CA LYS A 269 41.84 -6.17 -4.04
C LYS A 269 43.33 -5.89 -4.35
N VAL A 270 43.97 -4.87 -3.76
CA VAL A 270 45.34 -4.49 -4.18
C VAL A 270 46.37 -4.48 -3.04
N HIS A 271 46.01 -4.38 -1.76
CA HIS A 271 47.05 -4.13 -0.73
C HIS A 271 47.23 -5.17 0.39
N LEU A 272 46.26 -6.04 0.71
CA LEU A 272 46.41 -6.95 1.87
C LEU A 272 47.24 -8.22 1.62
N LYS A 273 47.22 -8.79 0.41
CA LYS A 273 48.01 -9.99 0.09
C LYS A 273 49.52 -9.67 0.06
N ASP A 274 49.88 -8.48 -0.44
CA ASP A 274 51.27 -8.02 -0.46
C ASP A 274 51.75 -7.58 0.94
N TYR A 275 50.86 -6.98 1.76
CA TYR A 275 51.20 -6.61 3.14
C TYR A 275 51.36 -7.81 4.09
N THR A 276 50.58 -8.88 3.91
CA THR A 276 50.67 -10.07 4.79
C THR A 276 51.93 -10.91 4.57
N ALA A 277 52.51 -10.86 3.37
CA ALA A 277 53.78 -11.51 3.04
C ALA A 277 55.00 -10.78 3.63
N GLN A 278 54.93 -9.45 3.81
CA GLN A 278 56.06 -8.63 4.25
C GLN A 278 56.15 -8.38 5.77
N ILE A 279 55.12 -8.71 6.55
CA ILE A 279 55.10 -8.41 7.99
C ILE A 279 55.45 -9.64 8.85
N GLY A 280 56.61 -9.58 9.52
CA GLY A 280 57.12 -10.59 10.46
C GLY A 280 56.58 -10.51 11.90
N ASN A 281 55.67 -9.59 12.20
CA ASN A 281 55.20 -9.32 13.58
C ASN A 281 53.80 -9.93 13.86
N LYS A 282 53.70 -10.83 14.84
CA LYS A 282 52.48 -11.61 15.18
C LYS A 282 51.23 -10.77 15.58
N PRO A 283 51.32 -9.65 16.32
CA PRO A 283 50.14 -8.88 16.74
C PRO A 283 49.42 -8.20 15.57
N MET A 284 50.18 -7.74 14.57
CA MET A 284 49.61 -7.10 13.37
C MET A 284 48.85 -8.12 12.51
N ARG A 285 49.30 -9.40 12.48
CA ARG A 285 48.58 -10.48 11.79
C ARG A 285 47.24 -10.82 12.44
N SER A 286 47.10 -10.70 13.77
CA SER A 286 45.81 -10.95 14.44
C SER A 286 44.82 -9.80 14.20
N GLN A 287 45.30 -8.54 14.22
CA GLN A 287 44.48 -7.38 13.84
C GLN A 287 44.06 -7.43 12.37
N LEU A 288 44.96 -7.79 11.44
CA LEU A 288 44.58 -8.00 10.04
C LEU A 288 43.59 -9.17 9.88
N ARG A 289 43.72 -10.26 10.64
CA ARG A 289 42.72 -11.35 10.64
C ARG A 289 41.36 -10.87 11.11
N ASN A 290 41.30 -10.12 12.22
CA ASN A 290 40.03 -9.58 12.73
C ASN A 290 39.41 -8.58 11.73
N LEU A 291 40.22 -7.74 11.09
CA LEU A 291 39.76 -6.86 10.02
C LEU A 291 39.24 -7.65 8.81
N THR A 292 39.93 -8.73 8.43
CA THR A 292 39.52 -9.64 7.35
C THR A 292 38.20 -10.34 7.68
N VAL A 293 38.02 -10.81 8.92
CA VAL A 293 36.77 -11.41 9.38
C VAL A 293 35.63 -10.38 9.37
N CYS A 294 35.89 -9.16 9.83
CA CYS A 294 34.90 -8.07 9.83
C CYS A 294 34.52 -7.65 8.39
N LEU A 295 35.48 -7.57 7.47
CA LEU A 295 35.22 -7.33 6.04
C LEU A 295 34.46 -8.50 5.38
N CYS A 296 34.75 -9.75 5.73
CA CYS A 296 34.00 -10.90 5.24
C CYS A 296 32.53 -10.86 5.69
N VAL A 297 32.27 -10.42 6.93
CA VAL A 297 30.90 -10.24 7.44
C VAL A 297 30.16 -9.13 6.68
N LEU A 298 30.83 -8.01 6.39
CA LEU A 298 30.24 -6.92 5.58
C LEU A 298 29.96 -7.33 4.13
N LEU A 299 30.84 -8.12 3.52
CA LEU A 299 30.66 -8.66 2.16
C LEU A 299 29.49 -9.65 2.09
N LEU A 300 29.32 -10.48 3.12
CA LEU A 300 28.17 -11.39 3.24
C LEU A 300 26.86 -10.61 3.40
N ALA A 301 26.83 -9.59 4.26
CA ALA A 301 25.64 -8.74 4.43
C ALA A 301 25.26 -7.99 3.14
N GLN A 302 26.23 -7.54 2.34
CA GLN A 302 25.98 -6.90 1.05
C GLN A 302 25.44 -7.88 0.00
N LEU A 303 25.99 -9.10 -0.07
CA LEU A 303 25.49 -10.14 -0.95
C LEU A 303 24.03 -10.50 -0.63
N GLU A 304 23.70 -10.60 0.66
CA GLU A 304 22.32 -10.88 1.12
C GLU A 304 21.36 -9.76 0.76
N LYS A 305 21.76 -8.49 0.95
CA LYS A 305 20.95 -7.34 0.55
C LYS A 305 20.69 -7.33 -0.97
N CYS A 306 21.73 -7.48 -1.79
CA CYS A 306 21.58 -7.49 -3.24
C CYS A 306 20.74 -8.69 -3.72
N ALA A 307 20.84 -9.85 -3.06
CA ALA A 307 20.01 -11.02 -3.36
C ALA A 307 18.53 -10.79 -3.03
N GLN A 308 18.24 -10.14 -1.90
CA GLN A 308 16.89 -9.75 -1.50
C GLN A 308 16.31 -8.68 -2.44
N ASP A 309 17.11 -7.68 -2.80
CA ASP A 309 16.74 -6.64 -3.77
C ASP A 309 16.45 -7.27 -5.14
N LEU A 310 17.24 -8.26 -5.59
CA LEU A 310 16.99 -8.99 -6.84
C LEU A 310 15.67 -9.77 -6.79
N GLY A 311 15.40 -10.45 -5.68
CA GLY A 311 14.18 -11.21 -5.47
C GLY A 311 12.91 -10.37 -5.48
N SER A 312 12.91 -9.28 -4.73
CA SER A 312 11.79 -8.34 -4.66
C SER A 312 11.57 -7.61 -6.00
N THR A 313 12.64 -7.16 -6.65
CA THR A 313 12.56 -6.51 -7.97
C THR A 313 12.12 -7.46 -9.06
N SER A 314 12.49 -8.74 -9.03
CA SER A 314 11.99 -9.75 -9.97
C SER A 314 10.47 -9.89 -9.91
N LYS A 315 9.86 -9.83 -8.71
CA LYS A 315 8.40 -9.83 -8.56
C LYS A 315 7.78 -8.54 -9.11
N ALA A 316 8.39 -7.39 -8.83
CA ALA A 316 7.94 -6.09 -9.35
C ALA A 316 7.96 -6.05 -10.89
N VAL A 317 9.02 -6.56 -11.52
CA VAL A 317 9.10 -6.70 -12.99
C VAL A 317 7.96 -7.59 -13.50
N GLY A 318 7.73 -8.77 -12.89
CA GLY A 318 6.62 -9.65 -13.28
C GLY A 318 5.24 -8.97 -13.21
N SER A 319 4.98 -8.20 -12.14
CA SER A 319 3.73 -7.45 -11.96
C SER A 319 3.54 -6.36 -13.03
N SER A 320 4.57 -5.51 -13.23
CA SER A 320 4.55 -4.44 -14.23
C SER A 320 4.38 -4.96 -15.67
N MET A 321 4.97 -6.12 -15.99
CA MET A 321 4.78 -6.78 -17.28
C MET A 321 3.37 -7.34 -17.47
N ALA A 322 2.76 -7.90 -16.42
CA ALA A 322 1.37 -8.36 -16.48
C ALA A 322 0.42 -7.18 -16.72
N GLN A 323 0.66 -6.06 -16.05
CA GLN A 323 -0.07 -4.81 -16.28
C GLN A 323 0.12 -4.31 -17.72
N LEU A 324 1.36 -4.30 -18.22
CA LEU A 324 1.67 -3.92 -19.60
C LEU A 324 0.90 -4.76 -20.62
N LEU A 325 0.87 -6.08 -20.42
CA LEU A 325 0.16 -7.01 -21.29
C LEU A 325 -1.35 -6.74 -21.29
N THR A 326 -1.95 -6.49 -20.12
CA THR A 326 -3.37 -6.16 -20.02
C THR A 326 -3.69 -4.84 -20.71
N CYS A 327 -2.92 -3.78 -20.46
CA CYS A 327 -3.16 -2.47 -21.03
C CYS A 327 -3.00 -2.47 -22.56
N ALA A 328 -2.00 -3.19 -23.08
CA ALA A 328 -1.77 -3.34 -24.50
C ALA A 328 -2.91 -4.15 -25.18
N ALA A 329 -3.36 -5.24 -24.56
CA ALA A 329 -4.49 -6.04 -25.05
C ALA A 329 -5.80 -5.23 -25.10
N GLN A 330 -5.96 -4.25 -24.21
CA GLN A 330 -7.11 -3.35 -24.17
C GLN A 330 -7.03 -2.17 -25.16
N GLY A 331 -5.90 -1.98 -25.84
CA GLY A 331 -5.70 -0.86 -26.77
C GLY A 331 -5.61 0.50 -26.07
N ASN A 332 -5.29 0.54 -24.77
CA ASN A 332 -5.19 1.80 -24.02
C ASN A 332 -3.75 2.33 -24.06
N GLU A 333 -3.50 3.27 -24.98
CA GLU A 333 -2.17 3.83 -25.23
C GLU A 333 -1.54 4.45 -23.97
N HIS A 334 -2.31 5.21 -23.18
CA HIS A 334 -1.83 5.91 -21.98
C HIS A 334 -1.35 4.94 -20.90
N TYR A 335 -2.20 3.97 -20.50
CA TYR A 335 -1.81 3.02 -19.45
C TYR A 335 -0.73 2.04 -19.90
N THR A 336 -0.67 1.73 -21.19
CA THR A 336 0.40 0.88 -21.75
C THR A 336 1.75 1.60 -21.71
N GLY A 337 1.78 2.91 -21.99
CA GLY A 337 2.95 3.77 -21.79
C GLY A 337 3.44 3.77 -20.35
N VAL A 338 2.52 3.97 -19.39
CA VAL A 338 2.83 3.96 -17.95
C VAL A 338 3.37 2.59 -17.51
N ALA A 339 2.74 1.49 -17.92
CA ALA A 339 3.18 0.14 -17.55
C ALA A 339 4.53 -0.24 -18.18
N ALA A 340 4.80 0.18 -19.43
CA ALA A 340 6.08 -0.03 -20.09
C ALA A 340 7.22 0.70 -19.34
N ARG A 341 6.92 1.90 -18.86
CA ARG A 341 7.81 2.74 -18.06
C ARG A 341 8.08 2.14 -16.68
N GLU A 342 7.06 1.69 -15.97
CA GLU A 342 7.20 0.96 -14.69
C GLU A 342 8.05 -0.30 -14.86
N THR A 343 7.82 -1.04 -15.95
CA THR A 343 8.63 -2.20 -16.33
C THR A 343 10.09 -1.84 -16.51
N ALA A 344 10.40 -0.79 -17.28
CA ALA A 344 11.78 -0.33 -17.50
C ALA A 344 12.47 0.13 -16.21
N GLN A 345 11.74 0.75 -15.28
CA GLN A 345 12.29 1.17 -13.99
C GLN A 345 12.56 -0.01 -13.06
N ALA A 346 11.65 -0.99 -13.00
CA ALA A 346 11.86 -2.21 -12.23
C ALA A 346 13.06 -3.01 -12.78
N LEU A 347 13.22 -3.07 -14.11
CA LEU A 347 14.37 -3.68 -14.78
C LEU A 347 15.69 -2.98 -14.45
N ARG A 348 15.69 -1.66 -14.29
CA ARG A 348 16.88 -0.91 -13.87
C ARG A 348 17.37 -1.37 -12.50
N THR A 349 16.45 -1.47 -11.53
CA THR A 349 16.78 -1.93 -10.18
C THR A 349 17.24 -3.39 -10.19
N LEU A 350 16.59 -4.25 -11.00
CA LEU A 350 17.00 -5.64 -11.19
C LEU A 350 18.42 -5.76 -11.78
N ALA A 351 18.75 -4.94 -12.79
CA ALA A 351 20.09 -4.90 -13.39
C ALA A 351 21.17 -4.43 -12.41
N GLN A 352 20.82 -3.54 -11.48
CA GLN A 352 21.73 -3.09 -10.42
C GLN A 352 21.94 -4.19 -9.38
N ALA A 353 20.86 -4.80 -8.88
CA ALA A 353 20.92 -5.91 -7.93
C ALA A 353 21.70 -7.11 -8.50
N ALA A 354 21.49 -7.46 -9.77
CA ALA A 354 22.21 -8.54 -10.44
C ALA A 354 23.72 -8.25 -10.54
N ARG A 355 24.10 -7.00 -10.82
CA ARG A 355 25.51 -6.55 -10.79
C ARG A 355 26.10 -6.63 -9.39
N GLY A 356 25.35 -6.22 -8.36
CA GLY A 356 25.76 -6.31 -6.96
C GLY A 356 25.99 -7.75 -6.50
N VAL A 357 25.10 -8.68 -6.86
CA VAL A 357 25.25 -10.11 -6.60
C VAL A 357 26.46 -10.68 -7.35
N ALA A 358 26.62 -10.36 -8.64
CA ALA A 358 27.76 -10.81 -9.43
C ALA A 358 29.11 -10.31 -8.88
N ALA A 359 29.18 -9.05 -8.42
CA ALA A 359 30.39 -8.45 -7.83
C ALA A 359 30.74 -9.04 -6.45
N SER A 360 29.75 -9.54 -5.72
CA SER A 360 29.90 -10.09 -4.37
C SER A 360 30.09 -11.61 -4.34
N THR A 361 29.86 -12.29 -5.47
CA THR A 361 29.99 -13.75 -5.61
C THR A 361 31.45 -14.18 -5.79
N LYS A 362 31.85 -15.26 -5.10
CA LYS A 362 33.24 -15.78 -5.14
C LYS A 362 33.55 -16.65 -6.36
N GLU A 363 32.54 -17.25 -6.97
CA GLU A 363 32.67 -18.12 -8.14
C GLU A 363 32.44 -17.34 -9.44
N PRO A 364 33.46 -17.19 -10.32
CA PRO A 364 33.33 -16.44 -11.57
C PRO A 364 32.26 -17.00 -12.52
N GLN A 365 32.07 -18.32 -12.51
CA GLN A 365 31.05 -18.99 -13.33
C GLN A 365 29.63 -18.65 -12.85
N ALA A 366 29.40 -18.58 -11.53
CA ALA A 366 28.11 -18.20 -10.97
C ALA A 366 27.82 -16.70 -11.21
N ALA A 367 28.84 -15.84 -11.07
CA ALA A 367 28.72 -14.42 -11.39
C ALA A 367 28.39 -14.18 -12.88
N ALA A 368 29.02 -14.93 -13.79
CA ALA A 368 28.72 -14.85 -15.22
C ALA A 368 27.31 -15.38 -15.54
N ALA A 369 26.87 -16.48 -14.94
CA ALA A 369 25.52 -17.03 -15.12
C ALA A 369 24.42 -16.07 -14.63
N MET A 370 24.66 -15.34 -13.54
CA MET A 370 23.76 -14.30 -13.04
C MET A 370 23.61 -13.16 -14.06
N LEU A 371 24.73 -12.65 -14.60
CA LEU A 371 24.70 -11.57 -15.59
C LEU A 371 24.08 -12.02 -16.92
N ASP A 372 24.32 -13.27 -17.34
CA ASP A 372 23.68 -13.85 -18.54
C ASP A 372 22.17 -13.94 -18.37
N SER A 373 21.71 -14.45 -17.22
CA SER A 373 20.27 -14.53 -16.92
C SER A 373 19.62 -13.15 -16.90
N ALA A 374 20.26 -12.15 -16.28
CA ALA A 374 19.79 -10.77 -16.28
C ALA A 374 19.77 -10.16 -17.70
N GLN A 375 20.74 -10.49 -18.55
CA GLN A 375 20.77 -10.03 -19.95
C GLN A 375 19.62 -10.60 -20.78
N TYR A 376 19.30 -11.90 -20.61
CA TYR A 376 18.12 -12.51 -21.25
C TYR A 376 16.81 -11.87 -20.79
N VAL A 377 16.71 -11.48 -19.52
CA VAL A 377 15.57 -10.70 -19.01
C VAL A 377 15.47 -9.36 -19.75
N MET A 378 16.56 -8.59 -19.88
CA MET A 378 16.53 -7.31 -20.60
C MET A 378 16.13 -7.48 -22.07
N GLU A 379 16.64 -8.51 -22.74
CA GLU A 379 16.33 -8.80 -24.14
C GLU A 379 14.85 -9.17 -24.33
N GLY A 380 14.35 -10.10 -23.50
CA GLY A 380 12.95 -10.49 -23.52
C GLY A 380 12.02 -9.32 -23.19
N SER A 381 12.36 -8.49 -22.21
CA SER A 381 11.56 -7.31 -21.85
C SER A 381 11.55 -6.24 -22.94
N ALA A 382 12.67 -6.02 -23.65
CA ALA A 382 12.69 -5.12 -24.80
C ALA A 382 11.76 -5.61 -25.91
N MET A 383 11.77 -6.92 -26.20
CA MET A 383 10.83 -7.51 -27.16
C MET A 383 9.38 -7.37 -26.69
N LEU A 384 9.12 -7.54 -25.39
CA LEU A 384 7.78 -7.40 -24.82
C LEU A 384 7.22 -5.98 -25.01
N ILE A 385 8.02 -4.96 -24.69
CA ILE A 385 7.62 -3.56 -24.83
C ILE A 385 7.40 -3.22 -26.32
N HIS A 386 8.22 -3.79 -27.21
CA HIS A 386 8.06 -3.61 -28.65
C HIS A 386 6.76 -4.25 -29.18
N GLU A 387 6.45 -5.48 -28.80
CA GLU A 387 5.20 -6.15 -29.19
C GLU A 387 3.98 -5.45 -28.55
N ALA A 388 4.10 -4.92 -27.33
CA ALA A 388 3.05 -4.14 -26.69
C ALA A 388 2.75 -2.87 -27.49
N HIS A 389 3.80 -2.21 -28.02
CA HIS A 389 3.64 -1.10 -28.95
C HIS A 389 2.93 -1.53 -30.24
N GLN A 390 3.32 -2.65 -30.85
CA GLN A 390 2.67 -3.14 -32.08
C GLN A 390 1.19 -3.48 -31.86
N ALA A 391 0.85 -4.04 -30.70
CA ALA A 391 -0.53 -4.34 -30.32
C ALA A 391 -1.40 -3.09 -30.16
N LEU A 392 -0.81 -1.95 -29.76
CA LEU A 392 -1.52 -0.66 -29.73
C LEU A 392 -1.75 -0.08 -31.13
N VAL A 393 -0.81 -0.27 -32.06
CA VAL A 393 -0.95 0.22 -33.44
C VAL A 393 -2.04 -0.54 -34.20
N HIS A 394 -2.24 -1.83 -33.87
CA HIS A 394 -3.26 -2.69 -34.48
C HIS A 394 -4.18 -3.30 -33.41
N PRO A 395 -5.08 -2.49 -32.80
CA PRO A 395 -5.93 -2.97 -31.72
C PRO A 395 -6.91 -4.04 -32.24
N GLY A 396 -6.89 -5.22 -31.59
CA GLY A 396 -7.77 -6.34 -31.91
C GLY A 396 -7.18 -7.43 -32.81
N ASP A 397 -5.90 -7.33 -33.20
CA ASP A 397 -5.21 -8.44 -33.87
C ASP A 397 -4.89 -9.59 -32.89
N ALA A 398 -5.57 -10.73 -33.08
CA ALA A 398 -5.42 -11.92 -32.23
C ALA A 398 -4.00 -12.50 -32.29
N GLU A 399 -3.31 -12.37 -33.42
CA GLU A 399 -1.93 -12.87 -33.54
C GLU A 399 -0.94 -12.02 -32.75
N SER A 400 -1.07 -10.69 -32.79
CA SER A 400 -0.24 -9.78 -31.99
C SER A 400 -0.45 -9.99 -30.48
N GLN A 401 -1.69 -10.22 -30.04
CA GLN A 401 -1.97 -10.56 -28.63
C GLN A 401 -1.36 -11.91 -28.22
N GLN A 402 -1.40 -12.91 -29.11
CA GLN A 402 -0.78 -14.22 -28.85
C GLN A 402 0.75 -14.13 -28.79
N ARG A 403 1.38 -13.37 -29.70
CA ARG A 403 2.83 -13.10 -29.65
C ARG A 403 3.22 -12.39 -28.37
N LEU A 404 2.48 -11.35 -27.98
CA LEU A 404 2.71 -10.61 -26.74
C LEU A 404 2.71 -11.53 -25.51
N ALA A 405 1.73 -12.43 -25.42
CA ALA A 405 1.65 -13.41 -24.33
C ALA A 405 2.80 -14.43 -24.34
N GLN A 406 3.24 -14.88 -25.51
CA GLN A 406 4.39 -15.79 -25.63
C GLN A 406 5.68 -15.13 -25.19
N VAL A 407 5.92 -13.88 -25.59
CA VAL A 407 7.10 -13.12 -25.16
C VAL A 407 7.07 -12.90 -23.65
N ALA A 408 5.92 -12.54 -23.07
CA ALA A 408 5.77 -12.40 -21.62
C ALA A 408 6.14 -13.70 -20.86
N LYS A 409 5.70 -14.86 -21.35
CA LYS A 409 6.08 -16.17 -20.78
C LYS A 409 7.60 -16.40 -20.84
N ALA A 410 8.25 -16.06 -21.95
CA ALA A 410 9.70 -16.20 -22.09
C ALA A 410 10.49 -15.29 -21.12
N VAL A 411 10.01 -14.06 -20.90
CA VAL A 411 10.61 -13.14 -19.92
C VAL A 411 10.43 -13.66 -18.49
N SER A 412 9.24 -14.15 -18.12
CA SER A 412 8.99 -14.76 -16.80
C SER A 412 9.89 -15.97 -16.54
N HIS A 413 10.12 -16.79 -17.57
CA HIS A 413 11.07 -17.90 -17.47
C HIS A 413 12.51 -17.42 -17.22
N SER A 414 12.93 -16.37 -17.93
CA SER A 414 14.26 -15.76 -17.77
C SER A 414 14.44 -15.11 -16.39
N LEU A 415 13.40 -14.46 -15.87
CA LEU A 415 13.36 -13.90 -14.51
C LEU A 415 13.53 -15.01 -13.46
N ASN A 416 12.82 -16.12 -13.62
CA ASN A 416 12.95 -17.27 -12.72
C ASN A 416 14.38 -17.86 -12.75
N ASN A 417 15.01 -17.94 -13.92
CA ASN A 417 16.40 -18.38 -14.05
C ASN A 417 17.38 -17.43 -13.35
N CYS A 418 17.11 -16.12 -13.39
CA CYS A 418 17.89 -15.10 -12.68
C CYS A 418 17.82 -15.31 -11.15
N VAL A 419 16.63 -15.55 -10.60
CA VAL A 419 16.44 -15.86 -9.17
C VAL A 419 17.09 -17.20 -8.79
N ASN A 420 17.02 -18.22 -9.65
CA ASN A 420 17.65 -19.52 -9.41
C ASN A 420 19.20 -19.46 -9.38
N CYS A 421 19.80 -18.38 -9.89
CA CYS A 421 21.24 -18.15 -9.82
C CYS A 421 21.70 -17.57 -8.47
N LEU A 422 20.79 -17.30 -7.53
CA LEU A 422 21.14 -16.79 -6.19
C LEU A 422 21.82 -17.87 -5.31
N PRO A 423 22.75 -17.46 -4.43
CA PRO A 423 23.39 -18.38 -3.48
C PRO A 423 22.36 -18.96 -2.48
N GLY A 424 22.43 -20.27 -2.21
CA GLY A 424 21.49 -21.01 -1.34
C GLY A 424 20.27 -21.60 -2.07
N GLN A 425 19.78 -20.95 -3.13
CA GLN A 425 18.66 -21.44 -3.95
C GLN A 425 18.99 -22.76 -4.68
N LYS A 426 20.21 -22.85 -5.23
CA LYS A 426 20.70 -24.03 -5.95
C LYS A 426 20.73 -25.29 -5.08
N ASP A 427 21.12 -25.16 -3.81
CA ASP A 427 21.15 -26.29 -2.86
C ASP A 427 19.75 -26.78 -2.51
N VAL A 428 18.79 -25.86 -2.35
CA VAL A 428 17.38 -26.20 -2.13
C VAL A 428 16.79 -26.91 -3.36
N ASP A 429 17.14 -26.49 -4.57
CA ASP A 429 16.74 -27.17 -5.82
C ASP A 429 17.36 -28.57 -5.96
N MET A 430 18.61 -28.77 -5.51
CA MET A 430 19.21 -30.10 -5.47
C MET A 430 18.48 -31.02 -4.48
N ALA A 431 18.14 -30.50 -3.29
CA ALA A 431 17.35 -31.24 -2.31
C ALA A 431 15.95 -31.61 -2.85
N LEU A 432 15.26 -30.69 -3.55
CA LEU A 432 13.98 -30.98 -4.21
C LEU A 432 14.08 -32.09 -5.26
N ARG A 433 15.14 -32.11 -6.07
CA ARG A 433 15.37 -33.20 -7.03
C ARG A 433 15.62 -34.52 -6.33
N SER A 434 16.41 -34.53 -5.27
CA SER A 434 16.72 -35.73 -4.50
C SER A 434 15.46 -36.34 -3.87
N ILE A 435 14.59 -35.52 -3.26
CA ILE A 435 13.28 -35.97 -2.76
C ILE A 435 12.42 -36.53 -3.90
N GLY A 436 12.38 -35.85 -5.06
CA GLY A 436 11.65 -36.31 -6.24
C GLY A 436 12.16 -37.64 -6.80
N GLU A 437 13.48 -37.88 -6.73
CA GLU A 437 14.10 -39.16 -7.13
C GLU A 437 13.81 -40.27 -6.12
N ALA A 438 13.94 -40.01 -4.81
CA ALA A 438 13.60 -40.94 -3.75
C ALA A 438 12.13 -41.40 -3.86
N SER A 439 11.21 -40.47 -4.11
CA SER A 439 9.78 -40.78 -4.25
C SER A 439 9.42 -41.64 -5.45
N LYS A 440 10.29 -41.76 -6.46
CA LYS A 440 10.07 -42.71 -7.56
C LYS A 440 10.11 -44.16 -7.06
N LYS A 441 10.77 -44.45 -5.93
CA LYS A 441 10.73 -45.77 -5.27
C LYS A 441 9.27 -46.20 -4.93
N LEU A 442 8.37 -45.23 -4.67
CA LEU A 442 6.94 -45.47 -4.38
C LEU A 442 6.06 -45.71 -5.62
N LEU A 443 6.62 -45.60 -6.84
CA LEU A 443 5.90 -45.85 -8.10
C LEU A 443 6.10 -47.28 -8.63
N VAL A 444 6.92 -48.09 -7.96
CA VAL A 444 7.22 -49.48 -8.37
C VAL A 444 6.14 -50.42 -7.83
N ASP A 445 5.48 -51.18 -8.70
CA ASP A 445 4.37 -52.11 -8.38
C ASP A 445 4.77 -53.32 -7.51
N ILE A 446 6.06 -53.49 -7.20
CA ILE A 446 6.59 -54.61 -6.42
C ILE A 446 7.47 -54.05 -5.30
N LEU A 447 6.99 -54.17 -4.05
CA LEU A 447 7.75 -53.77 -2.87
C LEU A 447 8.94 -54.72 -2.62
N PRO A 448 10.07 -54.21 -2.09
CA PRO A 448 11.20 -55.05 -1.68
C PRO A 448 10.81 -56.09 -0.63
N PRO A 449 11.48 -57.26 -0.57
CA PRO A 449 11.25 -58.25 0.48
C PRO A 449 11.64 -57.70 1.86
N CYS A 450 10.75 -57.84 2.85
CA CYS A 450 10.98 -57.39 4.22
C CYS A 450 12.21 -58.06 4.84
N SER A 451 13.11 -57.25 5.42
CA SER A 451 14.37 -57.73 6.00
C SER A 451 14.36 -57.77 7.53
N LYS A 452 13.53 -56.94 8.17
CA LYS A 452 13.41 -56.79 9.62
C LYS A 452 12.13 -57.44 10.17
N THR A 453 12.02 -57.55 11.49
CA THR A 453 10.74 -57.90 12.14
C THR A 453 9.81 -56.67 12.20
N PHE A 454 8.49 -56.89 12.29
CA PHE A 454 7.52 -55.78 12.42
C PHE A 454 7.87 -54.83 13.58
N GLN A 455 8.39 -55.37 14.68
CA GLN A 455 8.72 -54.59 15.88
C GLN A 455 10.00 -53.75 15.68
N GLU A 456 11.00 -54.28 14.97
CA GLU A 456 12.20 -53.53 14.58
C GLU A 456 11.87 -52.48 13.51
N ALA A 457 11.09 -52.82 12.49
CA ALA A 457 10.65 -51.89 11.45
C ALA A 457 9.78 -50.76 12.02
N GLN A 458 8.94 -51.05 13.01
CA GLN A 458 8.13 -50.04 13.72
C GLN A 458 9.03 -49.11 14.57
N THR A 459 10.06 -49.66 15.21
CA THR A 459 11.01 -48.87 16.00
C THR A 459 11.84 -47.96 15.10
N ASP A 460 12.28 -48.47 13.96
CA ASP A 460 13.07 -47.77 12.94
C ASP A 460 12.26 -46.66 12.25
N LEU A 461 10.98 -46.94 11.93
CA LEU A 461 10.05 -45.93 11.41
C LEU A 461 9.83 -44.80 12.42
N ASN A 462 9.67 -45.11 13.71
CA ASN A 462 9.50 -44.09 14.75
C ASN A 462 10.77 -43.24 14.95
N HIS A 463 11.95 -43.85 14.83
CA HIS A 463 13.23 -43.16 14.96
C HIS A 463 13.48 -42.20 13.79
N THR A 464 13.41 -42.69 12.56
CA THR A 464 13.59 -41.89 11.34
C THR A 464 12.51 -40.81 11.19
N ALA A 465 11.28 -41.07 11.64
CA ALA A 465 10.22 -40.07 11.73
C ALA A 465 10.55 -38.90 12.68
N ALA A 466 11.22 -39.18 13.80
CA ALA A 466 11.65 -38.15 14.74
C ALA A 466 12.79 -37.29 14.16
N GLU A 467 13.74 -37.91 13.46
CA GLU A 467 14.84 -37.21 12.78
C GLU A 467 14.34 -36.33 11.64
N LEU A 468 13.43 -36.85 10.80
CA LEU A 468 12.81 -36.07 9.73
C LEU A 468 12.02 -34.87 10.27
N ASN A 469 11.29 -35.04 11.38
CA ASN A 469 10.59 -33.93 12.05
C ASN A 469 11.57 -32.89 12.61
N HIS A 470 12.68 -33.33 13.19
CA HIS A 470 13.71 -32.43 13.71
C HIS A 470 14.36 -31.62 12.58
N SER A 471 14.74 -32.26 11.48
CA SER A 471 15.32 -31.59 10.32
C SER A 471 14.34 -30.69 9.58
N ALA A 472 13.03 -31.02 9.58
CA ALA A 472 11.99 -30.08 9.14
C ALA A 472 11.98 -28.80 10.00
N GLY A 473 12.13 -28.92 11.31
CA GLY A 473 12.29 -27.79 12.23
C GLY A 473 13.57 -26.97 12.00
N GLU A 474 14.70 -27.65 11.70
CA GLU A 474 15.96 -26.97 11.36
C GLU A 474 15.87 -26.18 10.05
N VAL A 475 15.13 -26.67 9.04
CA VAL A 475 14.85 -25.92 7.80
C VAL A 475 14.05 -24.64 8.10
N VAL A 476 13.04 -24.71 8.98
CA VAL A 476 12.24 -23.54 9.40
C VAL A 476 13.06 -22.53 10.19
N HIS A 477 13.99 -23.00 11.03
CA HIS A 477 14.88 -22.11 11.77
C HIS A 477 15.92 -21.46 10.85
N SER A 478 16.55 -22.26 9.99
CA SER A 478 17.63 -21.83 9.10
C SER A 478 17.15 -20.91 7.98
N SER A 479 15.88 -21.00 7.58
CA SER A 479 15.27 -20.08 6.60
C SER A 479 15.11 -18.65 7.14
N ARG A 480 15.25 -18.44 8.46
CA ARG A 480 15.32 -17.11 9.09
C ARG A 480 16.76 -16.61 9.23
N GLY A 481 17.75 -17.47 8.96
CA GLY A 481 19.17 -17.19 9.03
C GLY A 481 19.78 -16.92 7.65
N THR A 482 21.07 -17.21 7.51
CA THR A 482 21.83 -16.97 6.27
C THR A 482 21.53 -18.01 5.19
N SER A 483 21.66 -17.64 3.91
CA SER A 483 21.45 -18.55 2.77
C SER A 483 22.30 -19.83 2.83
N GLY A 484 23.50 -19.75 3.44
CA GLY A 484 24.38 -20.91 3.67
C GLY A 484 23.88 -21.88 4.75
N GLN A 485 23.19 -21.39 5.78
CA GLN A 485 22.58 -22.24 6.81
C GLN A 485 21.38 -23.00 6.25
N LEU A 486 20.54 -22.34 5.44
CA LEU A 486 19.43 -22.99 4.76
C LEU A 486 19.93 -24.10 3.82
N ALA A 487 20.99 -23.85 3.04
CA ALA A 487 21.58 -24.84 2.16
C ALA A 487 22.03 -26.12 2.91
N ALA A 488 22.62 -25.97 4.09
CA ALA A 488 23.02 -27.12 4.92
C ALA A 488 21.82 -27.87 5.49
N ALA A 489 20.82 -27.15 6.01
CA ALA A 489 19.59 -27.73 6.56
C ALA A 489 18.77 -28.46 5.50
N SER A 490 18.63 -27.90 4.29
CA SER A 490 17.91 -28.54 3.18
C SER A 490 18.60 -29.81 2.67
N ARG A 491 19.94 -29.86 2.67
CA ARG A 491 20.68 -31.08 2.34
C ARG A 491 20.46 -32.18 3.37
N LYS A 492 20.54 -31.84 4.67
CA LYS A 492 20.28 -32.78 5.76
C LYS A 492 18.84 -33.30 5.72
N PHE A 493 17.86 -32.40 5.59
CA PHE A 493 16.45 -32.77 5.47
C PHE A 493 16.18 -33.74 4.30
N SER A 494 16.81 -33.54 3.15
CA SER A 494 16.67 -34.45 2.01
C SER A 494 17.29 -35.83 2.27
N GLN A 495 18.34 -35.92 3.08
CA GLN A 495 18.96 -37.19 3.45
C GLN A 495 18.06 -37.95 4.43
N ASP A 496 17.61 -37.28 5.49
CA ASP A 496 16.72 -37.87 6.49
C ASP A 496 15.37 -38.30 5.87
N PHE A 497 14.90 -37.60 4.83
CA PHE A 497 13.73 -38.01 4.06
C PHE A 497 13.93 -39.33 3.31
N ASP A 498 15.09 -39.55 2.69
CA ASP A 498 15.38 -40.81 1.96
C ASP A 498 15.45 -41.99 2.93
N GLU A 499 16.08 -41.79 4.10
CA GLU A 499 16.16 -42.80 5.17
C GLU A 499 14.78 -43.14 5.76
N PHE A 500 13.95 -42.12 6.03
CA PHE A 500 12.56 -42.30 6.46
C PHE A 500 11.70 -43.02 5.41
N LEU A 501 11.87 -42.67 4.14
CA LEU A 501 11.10 -43.27 3.05
C LEU A 501 11.40 -44.77 2.93
N ASP A 502 12.65 -45.17 3.06
CA ASP A 502 13.06 -46.58 3.03
C ASP A 502 12.48 -47.36 4.24
N ALA A 503 12.48 -46.78 5.45
CA ALA A 503 11.84 -47.37 6.63
C ALA A 503 10.31 -47.50 6.48
N GLY A 504 9.67 -46.51 5.86
CA GLY A 504 8.24 -46.53 5.54
C GLY A 504 7.86 -47.60 4.52
N ILE A 505 8.69 -47.78 3.47
CA ILE A 505 8.52 -48.84 2.46
C ILE A 505 8.67 -50.22 3.11
N GLU A 506 9.63 -50.39 4.03
CA GLU A 506 9.79 -51.64 4.77
C GLU A 506 8.57 -51.95 5.65
N MET A 507 8.01 -50.94 6.33
CA MET A 507 6.76 -51.08 7.09
C MET A 507 5.55 -51.40 6.22
N ALA A 508 5.46 -50.84 5.01
CA ALA A 508 4.43 -51.18 4.03
C ALA A 508 4.52 -52.64 3.54
N GLY A 509 5.68 -53.29 3.67
CA GLY A 509 5.84 -54.71 3.35
C GLY A 509 5.30 -55.64 4.44
N HIS A 510 5.16 -55.17 5.68
CA HIS A 510 4.67 -55.95 6.82
C HIS A 510 3.14 -55.94 7.00
N THR A 511 2.41 -55.10 6.26
CA THR A 511 0.95 -55.06 6.30
C THR A 511 0.33 -56.32 5.67
N GLN A 512 -0.68 -56.88 6.34
CA GLN A 512 -1.31 -58.15 5.93
C GLN A 512 -2.36 -57.95 4.82
N SER A 513 -2.96 -56.76 4.73
CA SER A 513 -3.95 -56.40 3.72
C SER A 513 -3.33 -55.55 2.61
N LYS A 514 -3.73 -55.83 1.37
CA LYS A 514 -3.37 -55.03 0.20
C LYS A 514 -3.93 -53.61 0.29
N ASP A 515 -5.10 -53.43 0.92
CA ASP A 515 -5.70 -52.11 1.13
C ASP A 515 -4.92 -51.29 2.17
N ASP A 516 -4.46 -51.91 3.26
CA ASP A 516 -3.63 -51.24 4.28
C ASP A 516 -2.26 -50.86 3.71
N GLN A 517 -1.70 -51.71 2.86
CA GLN A 517 -0.47 -51.42 2.11
C GLN A 517 -0.63 -50.23 1.16
N ILE A 518 -1.74 -50.17 0.41
CA ILE A 518 -2.08 -49.02 -0.44
C ILE A 518 -2.23 -47.75 0.41
N GLN A 519 -2.83 -47.85 1.60
CA GLN A 519 -3.03 -46.73 2.50
C GLN A 519 -1.72 -46.21 3.10
N VAL A 520 -0.79 -47.09 3.48
CA VAL A 520 0.56 -46.73 3.96
C VAL A 520 1.36 -46.04 2.84
N ILE A 521 1.37 -46.59 1.63
CA ILE A 521 2.03 -45.98 0.46
C ILE A 521 1.41 -44.62 0.12
N GLY A 522 0.08 -44.50 0.22
CA GLY A 522 -0.63 -43.23 0.03
C GLY A 522 -0.18 -42.16 1.02
N ASN A 523 0.01 -42.52 2.29
CA ASN A 523 0.54 -41.60 3.30
C ASN A 523 2.00 -41.21 3.04
N LEU A 524 2.85 -42.14 2.61
CA LEU A 524 4.24 -41.82 2.21
C LEU A 524 4.30 -40.85 1.03
N LYS A 525 3.40 -41.00 0.04
CA LYS A 525 3.25 -40.04 -1.07
C LYS A 525 2.82 -38.65 -0.56
N ASN A 526 1.92 -38.59 0.41
CA ASN A 526 1.51 -37.33 1.05
C ASN A 526 2.67 -36.65 1.80
N ILE A 527 3.47 -37.41 2.54
CA ILE A 527 4.65 -36.91 3.26
C ILE A 527 5.70 -36.39 2.27
N SER A 528 5.93 -37.07 1.14
CA SER A 528 6.80 -36.59 0.08
C SER A 528 6.34 -35.24 -0.49
N MET A 529 5.03 -35.13 -0.77
CA MET A 529 4.47 -33.90 -1.31
C MET A 529 4.54 -32.75 -0.29
N ALA A 530 4.28 -33.02 0.99
CA ALA A 530 4.44 -32.05 2.07
C ALA A 530 5.89 -31.60 2.25
N SER A 531 6.85 -32.53 2.16
CA SER A 531 8.28 -32.27 2.27
C SER A 531 8.82 -31.42 1.11
N SER A 532 8.33 -31.69 -0.11
CA SER A 532 8.64 -30.85 -1.28
C SER A 532 8.08 -29.44 -1.13
N LYS A 533 6.87 -29.30 -0.57
CA LYS A 533 6.26 -27.99 -0.28
C LYS A 533 7.03 -27.21 0.79
N LEU A 534 7.53 -27.89 1.82
CA LEU A 534 8.38 -27.26 2.85
C LEU A 534 9.62 -26.62 2.22
N LEU A 535 10.32 -27.36 1.35
CA LEU A 535 11.50 -26.84 0.66
C LEU A 535 11.15 -25.69 -0.30
N LEU A 536 10.04 -25.76 -1.02
CA LEU A 536 9.58 -24.65 -1.87
C LEU A 536 9.20 -23.39 -1.07
N ALA A 537 8.60 -23.55 0.11
CA ALA A 537 8.32 -22.44 1.01
C ALA A 537 9.61 -21.86 1.63
N ALA A 538 10.59 -22.71 1.95
CA ALA A 538 11.89 -22.27 2.45
C ALA A 538 12.67 -21.53 1.35
N LYS A 539 12.56 -22.02 0.11
CA LYS A 539 13.09 -21.39 -1.10
C LYS A 539 12.55 -19.97 -1.25
N SER A 540 11.23 -19.78 -1.18
CA SER A 540 10.62 -18.45 -1.34
C SER A 540 10.96 -17.50 -0.18
N LEU A 541 11.02 -17.99 1.06
CA LEU A 541 11.36 -17.17 2.22
C LEU A 541 12.83 -16.70 2.22
N SER A 542 13.75 -17.51 1.68
CA SER A 542 15.15 -17.08 1.59
C SER A 542 15.41 -15.96 0.57
N VAL A 543 14.54 -15.83 -0.43
CA VAL A 543 14.55 -14.70 -1.38
C VAL A 543 13.99 -13.43 -0.73
N ASP A 544 13.09 -13.58 0.25
CA ASP A 544 12.40 -12.48 0.90
C ASP A 544 12.14 -12.77 2.39
N PRO A 545 13.12 -12.50 3.27
CA PRO A 545 12.98 -12.73 4.72
C PRO A 545 11.92 -11.84 5.38
N GLY A 546 11.45 -10.80 4.68
CA GLY A 546 10.41 -9.87 5.13
C GLY A 546 8.98 -10.38 4.87
N ALA A 547 8.81 -11.35 3.96
CA ALA A 547 7.49 -11.88 3.60
C ALA A 547 6.85 -12.69 4.75
N ALA A 548 5.99 -12.04 5.53
CA ALA A 548 5.20 -12.68 6.59
C ALA A 548 4.41 -13.90 6.08
N ASN A 549 3.89 -13.83 4.86
CA ASN A 549 3.18 -14.92 4.21
C ASN A 549 4.06 -16.14 3.94
N ALA A 550 5.30 -15.92 3.49
CA ALA A 550 6.24 -17.02 3.26
C ALA A 550 6.65 -17.68 4.59
N LYS A 551 6.76 -16.92 5.69
CA LYS A 551 6.99 -17.46 7.04
C LYS A 551 5.82 -18.33 7.50
N ASN A 552 4.59 -17.88 7.28
CA ASN A 552 3.41 -18.63 7.67
C ASN A 552 3.23 -19.89 6.80
N LEU A 553 3.37 -19.77 5.47
CA LEU A 553 3.34 -20.91 4.55
C LEU A 553 4.40 -21.96 4.90
N LEU A 554 5.60 -21.53 5.29
CA LEU A 554 6.66 -22.42 5.74
C LEU A 554 6.28 -23.14 7.05
N ALA A 555 5.74 -22.43 8.02
CA ALA A 555 5.27 -23.03 9.28
C ALA A 555 4.12 -24.02 9.05
N VAL A 556 3.18 -23.69 8.16
CA VAL A 556 2.08 -24.57 7.75
C VAL A 556 2.63 -25.81 7.02
N ALA A 557 3.58 -25.64 6.11
CA ALA A 557 4.20 -26.77 5.41
C ALA A 557 4.97 -27.70 6.37
N ALA A 558 5.68 -27.13 7.35
CA ALA A 558 6.37 -27.91 8.39
C ALA A 558 5.38 -28.70 9.25
N ARG A 559 4.29 -28.05 9.70
CA ARG A 559 3.21 -28.73 10.43
C ARG A 559 2.56 -29.83 9.60
N ALA A 560 2.34 -29.61 8.31
CA ALA A 560 1.76 -30.61 7.41
C ALA A 560 2.66 -31.85 7.26
N VAL A 561 3.99 -31.67 7.22
CA VAL A 561 4.96 -32.78 7.26
C VAL A 561 4.81 -33.56 8.57
N THR A 562 4.85 -32.86 9.71
CA THR A 562 4.70 -33.49 11.04
C THR A 562 3.36 -34.19 11.22
N GLU A 563 2.26 -33.60 10.74
CA GLU A 563 0.93 -34.19 10.80
C GLU A 563 0.85 -35.46 9.96
N SER A 564 1.36 -35.42 8.72
CA SER A 564 1.36 -36.57 7.81
C SER A 564 2.21 -37.73 8.35
N ILE A 565 3.34 -37.42 8.98
CA ILE A 565 4.18 -38.41 9.68
C ILE A 565 3.41 -39.03 10.85
N ASN A 566 2.76 -38.22 11.69
CA ASN A 566 1.98 -38.71 12.84
C ASN A 566 0.75 -39.52 12.42
N GLN A 567 0.09 -39.17 11.32
CA GLN A 567 -0.99 -39.96 10.74
C GLN A 567 -0.48 -41.35 10.31
N LEU A 568 0.71 -41.42 9.70
CA LEU A 568 1.34 -42.68 9.34
C LEU A 568 1.71 -43.51 10.58
N ILE A 569 2.34 -42.90 11.60
CA ILE A 569 2.66 -43.56 12.86
C ILE A 569 1.39 -44.13 13.51
N THR A 570 0.31 -43.33 13.56
CA THR A 570 -0.97 -43.75 14.15
C THR A 570 -1.59 -44.94 13.41
N LEU A 571 -1.52 -44.97 12.08
CA LEU A 571 -1.92 -46.14 11.28
C LEU A 571 -1.05 -47.38 11.56
N CYS A 572 0.22 -47.17 11.90
CA CYS A 572 1.17 -48.23 12.22
C CYS A 572 1.20 -48.61 13.72
N THR A 573 0.41 -47.94 14.59
CA THR A 573 0.33 -48.22 16.03
C THR A 573 -1.13 -48.42 16.48
N GLN A 574 -1.47 -49.58 17.06
CA GLN A 574 -2.81 -49.81 17.61
C GLN A 574 -3.05 -48.94 18.87
N GLN A 575 -3.80 -47.84 18.77
CA GLN A 575 -4.21 -47.00 19.92
C GLN A 575 -5.69 -47.21 20.31
N ALA A 576 -5.99 -47.07 21.61
CA ALA A 576 -7.35 -47.17 22.16
C ALA A 576 -8.17 -45.88 21.93
N ALA A 577 -9.46 -46.03 21.65
CA ALA A 577 -10.40 -44.90 21.51
C ALA A 577 -10.39 -44.03 22.78
N GLY A 578 -10.43 -42.69 22.65
CA GLY A 578 -10.38 -41.72 23.75
C GLY A 578 -9.02 -41.04 23.94
N GLN A 579 -7.89 -41.74 23.73
CA GLN A 579 -6.56 -41.12 23.78
C GLN A 579 -6.29 -40.25 22.55
N LYS A 580 -6.72 -40.73 21.38
CA LYS A 580 -6.58 -40.03 20.10
C LYS A 580 -7.20 -38.64 20.15
N GLU A 581 -8.37 -38.51 20.78
CA GLU A 581 -9.11 -37.26 20.89
C GLU A 581 -8.41 -36.25 21.82
N CYS A 582 -7.82 -36.71 22.94
CA CYS A 582 -6.98 -35.86 23.80
C CYS A 582 -5.69 -35.42 23.09
N ASP A 583 -5.01 -36.33 22.37
CA ASP A 583 -3.76 -36.01 21.67
C ASP A 583 -4.01 -35.08 20.46
N ASN A 584 -5.18 -35.15 19.84
CA ASN A 584 -5.63 -34.18 18.85
C ASN A 584 -5.86 -32.80 19.49
N ALA A 585 -6.61 -32.75 20.60
CA ALA A 585 -6.88 -31.50 21.31
C ALA A 585 -5.60 -30.82 21.80
N LEU A 586 -4.66 -31.57 22.39
CA LEU A 586 -3.37 -31.04 22.83
C LEU A 586 -2.54 -30.44 21.67
N ARG A 587 -2.57 -31.08 20.49
CA ARG A 587 -1.93 -30.55 19.29
C ARG A 587 -2.58 -29.26 18.79
N GLU A 588 -3.91 -29.17 18.84
CA GLU A 588 -4.65 -27.95 18.49
C GLU A 588 -4.29 -26.80 19.44
N LEU A 589 -4.25 -27.05 20.76
CA LEU A 589 -3.87 -26.05 21.76
C LEU A 589 -2.44 -25.52 21.57
N GLU A 590 -1.49 -26.41 21.24
CA GLU A 590 -0.12 -26.00 20.97
C GLU A 590 0.01 -25.20 19.65
N ALA A 591 -0.84 -25.51 18.65
CA ALA A 591 -0.88 -24.76 17.40
C ALA A 591 -1.38 -23.32 17.59
N VAL A 592 -2.39 -23.11 18.45
CA VAL A 592 -2.93 -21.76 18.75
C VAL A 592 -2.10 -20.98 19.76
N ARG A 593 -1.24 -21.64 20.56
CA ARG A 593 -0.30 -20.98 21.49
C ARG A 593 0.58 -19.94 20.78
N GLY A 594 1.03 -20.25 19.55
CA GLY A 594 1.85 -19.34 18.74
C GLY A 594 1.14 -18.02 18.37
N LEU A 595 -0.20 -17.96 18.38
CA LEU A 595 -0.95 -16.73 18.14
C LEU A 595 -0.76 -15.72 19.28
N LEU A 596 -0.50 -16.19 20.52
CA LEU A 596 -0.21 -15.34 21.68
C LEU A 596 1.26 -14.87 21.74
N GLU A 597 2.10 -15.32 20.81
CA GLU A 597 3.50 -14.90 20.68
C GLU A 597 3.65 -13.76 19.66
N ASN A 598 2.87 -13.78 18.58
CA ASN A 598 2.87 -12.74 17.53
C ASN A 598 1.89 -11.59 17.86
N ARG A 599 2.34 -10.62 18.66
CA ARG A 599 1.50 -9.51 19.16
C ARG A 599 1.22 -8.38 18.17
N ASN A 600 1.91 -8.37 17.02
CA ASN A 600 1.92 -7.25 16.07
C ASN A 600 1.03 -7.45 14.85
N GLU A 601 0.33 -8.58 14.76
CA GLU A 601 -0.54 -8.93 13.64
C GLU A 601 -1.96 -9.21 14.15
N PRO A 602 -3.00 -8.78 13.40
CA PRO A 602 -4.36 -9.17 13.72
C PRO A 602 -4.53 -10.69 13.57
N VAL A 603 -5.28 -11.30 14.48
CA VAL A 603 -5.60 -12.74 14.46
C VAL A 603 -6.83 -13.00 13.59
N ASN A 604 -7.80 -12.08 13.60
CA ASN A 604 -9.04 -12.16 12.83
C ASN A 604 -9.62 -10.75 12.57
N GLU A 605 -10.80 -10.68 11.94
CA GLU A 605 -11.51 -9.43 11.62
C GLU A 605 -12.49 -8.98 12.73
N LEU A 606 -12.48 -9.62 13.91
CA LEU A 606 -13.41 -9.27 14.98
C LEU A 606 -13.09 -7.87 15.51
N SER A 607 -14.16 -7.08 15.73
CA SER A 607 -14.05 -5.85 16.48
C SER A 607 -13.73 -6.14 17.95
N TYR A 608 -13.29 -5.13 18.69
CA TYR A 608 -12.96 -5.28 20.11
C TYR A 608 -14.13 -5.82 20.94
N PHE A 609 -15.35 -5.33 20.68
CA PHE A 609 -16.54 -5.78 21.42
C PHE A 609 -17.01 -7.17 20.98
N ASP A 610 -16.84 -7.53 19.71
CA ASP A 610 -17.10 -8.89 19.25
C ASP A 610 -16.11 -9.90 19.86
N CYS A 611 -14.87 -9.47 20.16
CA CYS A 611 -13.93 -10.29 20.93
C CYS A 611 -14.45 -10.58 22.35
N ILE A 612 -15.05 -9.59 23.03
CA ILE A 612 -15.62 -9.78 24.37
C ILE A 612 -16.79 -10.76 24.34
N GLU A 613 -17.70 -10.64 23.37
CA GLU A 613 -18.81 -11.57 23.18
C GLU A 613 -18.31 -12.99 22.89
N SER A 614 -17.34 -13.12 21.99
CA SER A 614 -16.71 -14.40 21.66
C SER A 614 -16.04 -15.05 22.88
N VAL A 615 -15.34 -14.27 23.71
CA VAL A 615 -14.76 -14.77 24.97
C VAL A 615 -15.86 -15.24 25.94
N MET A 616 -16.96 -14.50 26.07
CA MET A 616 -18.07 -14.88 26.95
C MET A 616 -18.76 -16.18 26.47
N GLU A 617 -19.08 -16.29 25.19
CA GLU A 617 -19.76 -17.48 24.64
C GLU A 617 -18.86 -18.72 24.78
N ASN A 618 -17.60 -18.63 24.34
CA ASN A 618 -16.67 -19.75 24.44
C ASN A 618 -16.37 -20.13 25.90
N SER A 619 -16.37 -19.17 26.84
CA SER A 619 -16.21 -19.47 28.27
C SER A 619 -17.34 -20.33 28.83
N LYS A 620 -18.58 -20.10 28.38
CA LYS A 620 -19.75 -20.87 28.79
C LYS A 620 -19.68 -22.28 28.23
N VAL A 621 -19.39 -22.40 26.93
CA VAL A 621 -19.24 -23.69 26.25
C VAL A 621 -18.12 -24.52 26.89
N LEU A 622 -16.98 -23.90 27.21
CA LEU A 622 -15.88 -24.59 27.89
C LEU A 622 -16.26 -25.06 29.29
N GLY A 623 -17.00 -24.26 30.07
CA GLY A 623 -17.50 -24.66 31.38
C GLY A 623 -18.40 -25.90 31.33
N GLU A 624 -19.30 -25.96 30.35
CA GLU A 624 -20.16 -27.13 30.10
C GLU A 624 -19.34 -28.34 29.65
N ALA A 625 -18.39 -28.16 28.74
CA ALA A 625 -17.51 -29.22 28.24
C ALA A 625 -16.61 -29.81 29.34
N MET A 626 -16.05 -28.98 30.24
CA MET A 626 -15.26 -29.44 31.38
C MET A 626 -16.08 -30.29 32.36
N ALA A 627 -17.35 -29.93 32.58
CA ALA A 627 -18.28 -30.73 33.36
C ALA A 627 -18.58 -32.07 32.66
N GLY A 628 -18.77 -32.04 31.32
CA GLY A 628 -18.93 -33.23 30.47
C GLY A 628 -17.74 -34.18 30.55
N ILE A 629 -16.51 -33.68 30.38
CA ILE A 629 -15.26 -34.45 30.49
C ILE A 629 -15.20 -35.20 31.84
N SER A 630 -15.48 -34.48 32.94
CA SER A 630 -15.49 -35.06 34.28
C SER A 630 -16.60 -36.11 34.44
N GLN A 631 -17.79 -35.88 33.90
CA GLN A 631 -18.89 -36.83 34.01
C GLN A 631 -18.65 -38.11 33.18
N HIS A 632 -18.19 -37.97 31.94
CA HIS A 632 -17.96 -39.12 31.04
C HIS A 632 -16.76 -39.96 31.48
N CYS A 633 -15.74 -39.35 32.11
CA CYS A 633 -14.69 -40.09 32.81
C CYS A 633 -15.24 -40.96 33.96
N LYS A 634 -16.29 -40.52 34.69
CA LYS A 634 -16.91 -41.33 35.76
C LYS A 634 -17.73 -42.49 35.21
N THR A 635 -18.42 -42.27 34.10
CA THR A 635 -19.29 -43.29 33.49
C THR A 635 -18.53 -44.28 32.61
N GLY A 636 -17.27 -43.97 32.23
CA GLY A 636 -16.46 -44.78 31.33
C GLY A 636 -16.92 -44.72 29.87
N ASP A 637 -17.67 -43.69 29.50
CA ASP A 637 -18.17 -43.50 28.14
C ASP A 637 -17.11 -42.78 27.29
N VAL A 638 -16.32 -43.58 26.58
CA VAL A 638 -15.16 -43.12 25.80
C VAL A 638 -15.57 -42.24 24.61
N ALA A 639 -16.74 -42.50 23.99
CA ALA A 639 -17.20 -41.76 22.83
C ALA A 639 -17.67 -40.36 23.23
N ALA A 640 -18.55 -40.27 24.22
CA ALA A 640 -19.05 -38.99 24.73
C ALA A 640 -17.95 -38.15 25.42
N PHE A 641 -16.96 -38.82 26.02
CA PHE A 641 -15.74 -38.18 26.49
C PHE A 641 -14.97 -37.50 25.33
N GLY A 642 -14.74 -38.23 24.24
CA GLY A 642 -14.07 -37.71 23.04
C GLY A 642 -14.78 -36.48 22.46
N ASP A 643 -16.11 -36.51 22.38
CA ASP A 643 -16.91 -35.37 21.92
C ASP A 643 -16.76 -34.16 22.85
N SER A 644 -16.81 -34.38 24.18
CA SER A 644 -16.63 -33.33 25.18
C SER A 644 -15.23 -32.71 25.12
N VAL A 645 -14.20 -33.52 24.89
CA VAL A 645 -12.81 -33.07 24.67
C VAL A 645 -12.71 -32.24 23.39
N GLY A 646 -13.36 -32.66 22.30
CA GLY A 646 -13.40 -31.91 21.04
C GLY A 646 -14.10 -30.55 21.18
N VAL A 647 -15.21 -30.48 21.92
CA VAL A 647 -15.91 -29.21 22.21
C VAL A 647 -15.04 -28.30 23.08
N ALA A 648 -14.37 -28.85 24.10
CA ALA A 648 -13.45 -28.09 24.95
C ALA A 648 -12.27 -27.52 24.14
N SER A 649 -11.66 -28.32 23.26
CA SER A 649 -10.57 -27.88 22.37
C SER A 649 -10.99 -26.71 21.49
N LYS A 650 -12.14 -26.82 20.82
CA LYS A 650 -12.68 -25.75 19.96
C LYS A 650 -12.97 -24.46 20.73
N ALA A 651 -13.58 -24.58 21.91
CA ALA A 651 -13.85 -23.42 22.76
C ALA A 651 -12.56 -22.73 23.24
N LEU A 652 -11.52 -23.51 23.58
CA LEU A 652 -10.20 -22.99 23.94
C LEU A 652 -9.48 -22.32 22.76
N CYS A 653 -9.59 -22.86 21.55
CA CYS A 653 -9.09 -22.22 20.35
C CYS A 653 -9.78 -20.87 20.13
N GLY A 654 -11.13 -20.83 20.19
CA GLY A 654 -11.90 -19.60 20.08
C GLY A 654 -11.57 -18.55 21.14
N LEU A 655 -11.37 -18.96 22.40
CA LEU A 655 -10.90 -18.07 23.48
C LEU A 655 -9.52 -17.50 23.18
N THR A 656 -8.60 -18.31 22.67
CA THR A 656 -7.23 -17.91 22.36
C THR A 656 -7.18 -16.94 21.19
N GLU A 657 -7.95 -17.20 20.13
CA GLU A 657 -8.07 -16.33 18.96
C GLU A 657 -8.68 -14.97 19.33
N ALA A 658 -9.77 -14.97 20.11
CA ALA A 658 -10.42 -13.75 20.57
C ALA A 658 -9.53 -12.94 21.54
N ALA A 659 -8.79 -13.61 22.43
CA ALA A 659 -7.84 -12.96 23.33
C ALA A 659 -6.63 -12.38 22.57
N GLY A 660 -6.11 -13.10 21.58
CA GLY A 660 -5.03 -12.62 20.71
C GLY A 660 -5.45 -11.39 19.92
N GLN A 661 -6.64 -11.42 19.31
CA GLN A 661 -7.20 -10.26 18.61
C GLN A 661 -7.44 -9.08 19.56
N ALA A 662 -8.06 -9.30 20.72
CA ALA A 662 -8.29 -8.23 21.70
C ALA A 662 -6.95 -7.60 22.15
N SER A 663 -5.92 -8.42 22.37
CA SER A 663 -4.58 -7.94 22.70
C SER A 663 -3.99 -7.10 21.57
N TYR A 664 -4.08 -7.54 20.31
CA TYR A 664 -3.64 -6.75 19.16
C TYR A 664 -4.33 -5.37 19.11
N LEU A 665 -5.67 -5.34 19.21
CA LEU A 665 -6.45 -4.10 19.16
C LEU A 665 -6.12 -3.14 20.30
N VAL A 666 -5.86 -3.66 21.51
CA VAL A 666 -5.39 -2.86 22.65
C VAL A 666 -4.01 -2.29 22.41
N GLY A 667 -3.08 -3.07 21.83
CA GLY A 667 -1.74 -2.59 21.50
C GLY A 667 -1.78 -1.46 20.47
N VAL A 668 -2.57 -1.61 19.41
CA VAL A 668 -2.74 -0.60 18.35
C VAL A 668 -3.47 0.65 18.85
N SER A 669 -4.31 0.53 19.88
CA SER A 669 -5.06 1.68 20.42
C SER A 669 -4.19 2.72 21.15
N ASP A 670 -2.95 2.40 21.48
CA ASP A 670 -2.04 3.35 22.11
C ASP A 670 -1.67 4.48 21.11
N PRO A 671 -1.74 5.77 21.51
CA PRO A 671 -1.46 6.91 20.63
C PRO A 671 -0.09 6.92 19.94
N ASN A 672 0.91 6.24 20.51
CA ASN A 672 2.26 6.14 19.94
C ASN A 672 2.46 4.88 19.09
N SER A 673 1.46 4.02 19.01
CA SER A 673 1.47 2.85 18.14
C SER A 673 0.93 3.22 16.76
N GLN A 674 1.53 2.63 15.73
CA GLN A 674 1.04 2.76 14.36
C GLN A 674 0.26 1.51 13.98
N SER A 675 -1.01 1.69 13.63
CA SER A 675 -1.85 0.60 13.14
C SER A 675 -1.23 -0.05 11.92
N GLY A 676 -1.25 -1.38 11.89
CA GLY A 676 -0.92 -2.12 10.69
C GLY A 676 -1.96 -1.83 9.63
N TYR A 677 -1.52 -1.67 8.38
CA TYR A 677 -2.44 -1.60 7.25
C TYR A 677 -2.75 -3.02 6.81
N GLU A 678 -4.02 -3.39 6.87
CA GLU A 678 -4.46 -4.61 6.21
C GLU A 678 -4.23 -4.44 4.70
N GLY A 679 -3.58 -5.44 4.11
CA GLY A 679 -3.34 -5.47 2.67
C GLY A 679 -4.67 -5.48 1.91
N LEU A 680 -4.65 -5.04 0.66
CA LEU A 680 -5.84 -5.11 -0.21
C LEU A 680 -6.31 -6.55 -0.46
N VAL A 681 -5.41 -7.52 -0.27
CA VAL A 681 -5.64 -8.96 -0.38
C VAL A 681 -4.91 -9.70 0.74
N ASP A 682 -5.49 -10.80 1.24
CA ASP A 682 -4.79 -11.76 2.09
C ASP A 682 -4.01 -12.75 1.22
N PRO A 683 -2.67 -12.66 1.13
CA PRO A 683 -1.93 -13.51 0.22
C PRO A 683 -1.86 -14.96 0.72
N ILE A 684 -2.14 -15.21 2.01
CA ILE A 684 -2.27 -16.56 2.57
C ILE A 684 -3.52 -17.23 2.05
N GLN A 685 -4.65 -16.52 2.00
CA GLN A 685 -5.88 -17.02 1.39
C GLN A 685 -5.64 -17.40 -0.09
N PHE A 686 -4.95 -16.54 -0.85
CA PHE A 686 -4.64 -16.80 -2.26
C PHE A 686 -3.74 -18.03 -2.42
N ALA A 687 -2.67 -18.15 -1.61
CA ALA A 687 -1.77 -19.30 -1.65
C ALA A 687 -2.48 -20.61 -1.27
N LYS A 688 -3.31 -20.60 -0.22
CA LYS A 688 -4.11 -21.76 0.20
C LYS A 688 -5.09 -22.19 -0.88
N ALA A 689 -5.81 -21.23 -1.49
CA ALA A 689 -6.74 -21.51 -2.57
C ALA A 689 -6.03 -22.06 -3.80
N HIS A 690 -4.92 -21.46 -4.22
CA HIS A 690 -4.06 -21.95 -5.29
C HIS A 690 -3.66 -23.41 -5.05
N GLN A 691 -3.14 -23.71 -3.86
CA GLN A 691 -2.69 -25.05 -3.50
C GLN A 691 -3.82 -26.07 -3.53
N ALA A 692 -5.00 -25.73 -2.99
CA ALA A 692 -6.16 -26.60 -2.98
C ALA A 692 -6.65 -26.91 -4.41
N ILE A 693 -6.65 -25.90 -5.29
CA ILE A 693 -6.99 -26.06 -6.71
C ILE A 693 -5.97 -26.96 -7.40
N GLN A 694 -4.67 -26.75 -7.18
CA GLN A 694 -3.61 -27.56 -7.78
C GLN A 694 -3.72 -29.05 -7.40
N MET A 695 -3.92 -29.35 -6.11
CA MET A 695 -4.09 -30.74 -5.65
C MET A 695 -5.36 -31.37 -6.22
N ALA A 696 -6.48 -30.63 -6.26
CA ALA A 696 -7.71 -31.12 -6.85
C ALA A 696 -7.56 -31.37 -8.36
N CYS A 697 -6.88 -30.49 -9.10
CA CYS A 697 -6.56 -30.70 -10.51
C CYS A 697 -5.67 -31.93 -10.73
N GLN A 698 -4.75 -32.25 -9.82
CA GLN A 698 -3.94 -33.47 -9.90
C GLN A 698 -4.82 -34.72 -9.81
N ASN A 699 -5.75 -34.75 -8.85
CA ASN A 699 -6.71 -35.85 -8.69
C ASN A 699 -7.64 -36.01 -9.90
N LEU A 700 -8.00 -34.91 -10.59
CA LEU A 700 -8.79 -34.96 -11.83
C LEU A 700 -8.06 -35.64 -13.00
N VAL A 701 -6.73 -35.67 -12.96
CA VAL A 701 -5.88 -36.21 -14.04
C VAL A 701 -5.31 -37.59 -13.70
N ASP A 702 -5.39 -38.02 -12.42
CA ASP A 702 -4.87 -39.29 -11.94
C ASP A 702 -5.67 -40.50 -12.51
N PRO A 703 -5.00 -41.46 -13.19
CA PRO A 703 -5.62 -42.69 -13.68
C PRO A 703 -6.28 -43.56 -12.60
N ALA A 704 -5.82 -43.47 -11.35
CA ALA A 704 -6.32 -44.27 -10.22
C ALA A 704 -7.55 -43.65 -9.53
N SER A 705 -7.94 -42.42 -9.90
CA SER A 705 -9.04 -41.72 -9.22
C SER A 705 -10.41 -42.29 -9.57
N SER A 706 -11.22 -42.51 -8.54
CA SER A 706 -12.60 -42.98 -8.67
C SER A 706 -13.56 -41.86 -9.09
N PRO A 707 -14.74 -42.17 -9.65
CA PRO A 707 -15.73 -41.15 -10.03
C PRO A 707 -16.15 -40.24 -8.87
N SER A 708 -16.22 -40.76 -7.64
CA SER A 708 -16.55 -39.97 -6.45
C SER A 708 -15.42 -38.99 -6.05
N GLN A 709 -14.16 -39.40 -6.21
CA GLN A 709 -13.01 -38.53 -5.98
C GLN A 709 -12.92 -37.41 -7.02
N VAL A 710 -13.31 -37.68 -8.27
CA VAL A 710 -13.34 -36.69 -9.36
C VAL A 710 -14.40 -35.61 -9.11
N LEU A 711 -15.62 -36.00 -8.73
CA LEU A 711 -16.69 -35.07 -8.35
C LEU A 711 -16.33 -34.23 -7.11
N SER A 712 -15.68 -34.85 -6.12
CA SER A 712 -15.16 -34.16 -4.94
C SER A 712 -14.10 -33.12 -5.33
N ALA A 713 -13.14 -33.49 -6.17
CA ALA A 713 -12.11 -32.58 -6.67
C ALA A 713 -12.71 -31.40 -7.46
N ALA A 714 -13.70 -31.64 -8.32
CA ALA A 714 -14.41 -30.58 -9.04
C ALA A 714 -15.09 -29.57 -8.10
N THR A 715 -15.68 -30.07 -7.01
CA THR A 715 -16.33 -29.24 -5.97
C THR A 715 -15.31 -28.39 -5.21
N ILE A 716 -14.14 -28.96 -4.88
CA ILE A 716 -13.03 -28.23 -4.25
C ILE A 716 -12.53 -27.11 -5.17
N VAL A 717 -12.31 -27.40 -6.45
CA VAL A 717 -11.91 -26.39 -7.46
C VAL A 717 -12.91 -25.24 -7.49
N ALA A 718 -14.21 -25.53 -7.67
CA ALA A 718 -15.25 -24.50 -7.75
C ALA A 718 -15.36 -23.65 -6.46
N LYS A 719 -15.21 -24.27 -5.29
CA LYS A 719 -15.24 -23.56 -4.00
C LYS A 719 -14.09 -22.57 -3.89
N HIS A 720 -12.86 -23.00 -4.18
CA HIS A 720 -11.68 -22.16 -4.02
C HIS A 720 -11.55 -21.09 -5.11
N THR A 721 -11.97 -21.38 -6.35
CA THR A 721 -11.99 -20.36 -7.42
C THR A 721 -13.06 -19.29 -7.15
N SER A 722 -14.24 -19.67 -6.63
CA SER A 722 -15.24 -18.70 -6.19
C SER A 722 -14.75 -17.82 -5.04
N ALA A 723 -13.97 -18.38 -4.11
CA ALA A 723 -13.36 -17.61 -3.02
C ALA A 723 -12.34 -16.58 -3.56
N LEU A 724 -11.49 -16.97 -4.51
CA LEU A 724 -10.55 -16.07 -5.19
C LEU A 724 -11.27 -14.93 -5.92
N CYS A 725 -12.34 -15.23 -6.66
CA CYS A 725 -13.13 -14.21 -7.36
C CYS A 725 -13.75 -13.20 -6.39
N ASN A 726 -14.26 -13.66 -5.24
CA ASN A 726 -14.80 -12.78 -4.20
C ASN A 726 -13.72 -11.89 -3.58
N ALA A 727 -12.54 -12.44 -3.28
CA ALA A 727 -11.42 -11.68 -2.75
C ALA A 727 -10.95 -10.59 -3.74
N CYS A 728 -10.86 -10.92 -5.04
CA CYS A 728 -10.52 -9.94 -6.09
C CYS A 728 -11.57 -8.82 -6.19
N ARG A 729 -12.86 -9.16 -6.07
CA ARG A 729 -13.93 -8.17 -6.07
C ARG A 729 -13.79 -7.17 -4.92
N LEU A 730 -13.51 -7.67 -3.71
CA LEU A 730 -13.29 -6.82 -2.53
C LEU A 730 -12.03 -5.95 -2.66
N ALA A 731 -10.93 -6.54 -3.16
CA ALA A 731 -9.69 -5.80 -3.44
C ALA A 731 -9.92 -4.68 -4.46
N SER A 732 -10.72 -4.94 -5.50
CA SER A 732 -11.05 -3.96 -6.54
C SER A 732 -11.85 -2.77 -6.00
N SER A 733 -12.74 -2.99 -5.02
CA SER A 733 -13.51 -1.90 -4.41
C SER A 733 -12.70 -1.06 -3.42
N LYS A 734 -11.67 -1.63 -2.80
CA LYS A 734 -10.82 -0.93 -1.81
C LYS A 734 -9.61 -0.21 -2.44
N THR A 735 -9.25 -0.52 -3.70
CA THR A 735 -8.06 0.02 -4.36
C THR A 735 -8.31 1.40 -5.00
N SER A 736 -7.44 2.37 -4.72
CA SER A 736 -7.46 3.71 -5.35
C SER A 736 -6.77 3.78 -6.72
N ASN A 737 -5.95 2.78 -7.07
CA ASN A 737 -5.30 2.67 -8.37
C ASN A 737 -6.27 2.09 -9.43
N PRO A 738 -6.69 2.86 -10.45
CA PRO A 738 -7.65 2.41 -11.45
C PRO A 738 -7.15 1.23 -12.30
N VAL A 739 -5.84 1.09 -12.46
CA VAL A 739 -5.23 0.00 -13.24
C VAL A 739 -5.27 -1.31 -12.45
N ALA A 740 -4.87 -1.28 -11.19
CA ALA A 740 -4.94 -2.44 -10.31
C ALA A 740 -6.40 -2.89 -10.08
N ARG A 741 -7.34 -1.93 -9.93
CA ARG A 741 -8.79 -2.22 -9.88
C ARG A 741 -9.25 -3.02 -11.10
N ARG A 742 -8.87 -2.59 -12.31
CA ARG A 742 -9.23 -3.30 -13.56
C ARG A 742 -8.57 -4.68 -13.65
N GLN A 743 -7.30 -4.78 -13.24
CA GLN A 743 -6.55 -6.05 -13.25
C GLN A 743 -7.20 -7.11 -12.34
N PHE A 744 -7.64 -6.73 -11.14
CA PHE A 744 -8.36 -7.64 -10.23
C PHE A 744 -9.67 -8.16 -10.85
N VAL A 745 -10.45 -7.28 -11.49
CA VAL A 745 -11.71 -7.66 -12.14
C VAL A 745 -11.46 -8.61 -13.32
N GLN A 746 -10.45 -8.32 -14.14
CA GLN A 746 -10.11 -9.14 -15.30
C GLN A 746 -9.58 -10.52 -14.88
N SER A 747 -8.69 -10.57 -13.90
CA SER A 747 -8.13 -11.83 -13.38
C SER A 747 -9.22 -12.72 -12.76
N ALA A 748 -10.17 -12.14 -12.02
CA ALA A 748 -11.33 -12.87 -11.49
C ALA A 748 -12.22 -13.44 -12.62
N LYS A 749 -12.41 -12.68 -13.70
CA LYS A 749 -13.18 -13.13 -14.87
C LYS A 749 -12.49 -14.29 -15.60
N GLU A 750 -11.17 -14.24 -15.76
CA GLU A 750 -10.38 -15.32 -16.35
C GLU A 750 -10.44 -16.62 -15.53
N VAL A 751 -10.30 -16.51 -14.20
CA VAL A 751 -10.45 -17.65 -13.28
C VAL A 751 -11.87 -18.23 -13.36
N ALA A 752 -12.91 -17.38 -13.38
CA ALA A 752 -14.29 -17.84 -13.50
C ALA A 752 -14.56 -18.57 -14.84
N ASN A 753 -14.09 -18.01 -15.95
CA ASN A 753 -14.27 -18.58 -17.29
C ASN A 753 -13.56 -19.94 -17.45
N THR A 754 -12.30 -20.03 -17.02
CA THR A 754 -11.53 -21.29 -17.07
C THR A 754 -12.12 -22.35 -16.14
N THR A 755 -12.59 -21.96 -14.95
CA THR A 755 -13.33 -22.84 -14.03
C THR A 755 -14.60 -23.38 -14.69
N ALA A 756 -15.41 -22.52 -15.32
CA ALA A 756 -16.65 -22.93 -15.97
C ALA A 756 -16.39 -23.91 -17.11
N ASN A 757 -15.33 -23.71 -17.90
CA ASN A 757 -14.91 -24.63 -18.96
C ASN A 757 -14.51 -26.01 -18.41
N LEU A 758 -13.76 -26.04 -17.30
CA LEU A 758 -13.40 -27.28 -16.63
C LEU A 758 -14.64 -28.03 -16.10
N VAL A 759 -15.53 -27.33 -15.39
CA VAL A 759 -16.78 -27.92 -14.86
C VAL A 759 -17.67 -28.45 -15.99
N LYS A 760 -17.75 -27.74 -17.12
CA LYS A 760 -18.49 -28.19 -18.31
C LYS A 760 -17.89 -29.47 -18.92
N THR A 761 -16.55 -29.58 -18.92
CA THR A 761 -15.85 -30.78 -19.40
C THR A 761 -16.11 -31.98 -18.48
N ILE A 762 -16.13 -31.76 -17.17
CA ILE A 762 -16.42 -32.79 -16.17
C ILE A 762 -17.87 -33.27 -16.26
N LYS A 763 -18.85 -32.35 -16.34
CA LYS A 763 -20.28 -32.68 -16.48
C LYS A 763 -20.61 -33.36 -17.82
N GLY A 764 -19.87 -33.04 -18.87
CA GLY A 764 -20.01 -33.71 -20.18
C GLY A 764 -19.45 -35.15 -20.21
N SER A 765 -18.86 -35.63 -19.11
CA SER A 765 -18.20 -36.94 -18.99
C SER A 765 -18.97 -37.92 -18.10
N ASP A 766 -20.23 -37.63 -17.75
CA ASP A 766 -21.03 -38.32 -16.72
C ASP A 766 -21.36 -39.80 -17.02
N GLU A 767 -21.16 -40.29 -18.25
CA GLU A 767 -21.50 -41.68 -18.62
C GLU A 767 -20.30 -42.63 -18.75
N ASP A 768 -19.05 -42.16 -18.85
CA ASP A 768 -17.83 -43.00 -18.78
C ASP A 768 -16.56 -42.14 -18.60
N PHE A 769 -15.84 -42.32 -17.49
CA PHE A 769 -14.52 -41.69 -17.26
C PHE A 769 -13.41 -42.42 -18.04
N SER A 770 -13.48 -42.35 -19.37
CA SER A 770 -12.46 -42.89 -20.28
C SER A 770 -11.14 -42.11 -20.18
N GLU A 771 -10.05 -42.72 -20.65
CA GLU A 771 -8.73 -42.09 -20.72
C GLU A 771 -8.74 -40.81 -21.60
N GLU A 772 -9.65 -40.76 -22.58
CA GLU A 772 -9.88 -39.59 -23.43
C GLU A 772 -10.53 -38.42 -22.67
N ASN A 773 -11.52 -38.70 -21.81
CA ASN A 773 -12.13 -37.68 -20.95
C ASN A 773 -11.13 -37.15 -19.90
N ARG A 774 -10.26 -38.02 -19.35
CA ARG A 774 -9.14 -37.58 -18.49
C ARG A 774 -8.15 -36.69 -19.23
N ASN A 775 -7.86 -37.00 -20.50
CA ASN A 775 -7.02 -36.15 -21.34
C ASN A 775 -7.67 -34.78 -21.60
N ARG A 776 -8.99 -34.73 -21.81
CA ARG A 776 -9.73 -33.46 -21.93
C ARG A 776 -9.72 -32.64 -20.64
N CYS A 777 -9.86 -33.27 -19.48
CA CYS A 777 -9.69 -32.63 -18.17
C CYS A 777 -8.24 -32.12 -17.97
N ARG A 778 -7.23 -32.86 -18.41
CA ARG A 778 -5.82 -32.43 -18.38
C ARG A 778 -5.59 -31.18 -19.22
N VAL A 779 -6.16 -31.11 -20.42
CA VAL A 779 -6.08 -29.92 -21.28
C VAL A 779 -6.85 -28.73 -20.67
N ALA A 780 -7.99 -28.98 -20.03
CA ALA A 780 -8.80 -27.92 -19.41
C ALA A 780 -8.24 -27.40 -18.07
N THR A 781 -7.42 -28.19 -17.36
CA THR A 781 -6.82 -27.81 -16.07
C THR A 781 -5.61 -26.89 -16.25
N THR A 782 -4.85 -26.99 -17.34
CA THR A 782 -3.66 -26.14 -17.56
C THR A 782 -3.98 -24.64 -17.57
N PRO A 783 -4.97 -24.15 -18.36
CA PRO A 783 -5.33 -22.73 -18.37
C PRO A 783 -5.86 -22.23 -17.03
N LEU A 784 -6.54 -23.08 -16.26
CA LEU A 784 -7.04 -22.72 -14.93
C LEU A 784 -5.88 -22.51 -13.95
N LEU A 785 -4.91 -23.43 -13.93
CA LEU A 785 -3.74 -23.31 -13.08
C LEU A 785 -2.92 -22.06 -13.44
N GLU A 786 -2.73 -21.78 -14.73
CA GLU A 786 -2.06 -20.55 -15.18
C GLU A 786 -2.80 -19.28 -14.73
N ALA A 787 -4.13 -19.23 -14.87
CA ALA A 787 -4.93 -18.07 -14.45
C ALA A 787 -4.86 -17.84 -12.93
N VAL A 788 -4.90 -18.91 -12.14
CA VAL A 788 -4.79 -18.85 -10.67
C VAL A 788 -3.37 -18.47 -10.24
N GLU A 789 -2.34 -18.93 -10.94
CA GLU A 789 -0.94 -18.57 -10.69
C GLU A 789 -0.65 -17.09 -10.97
N ASN A 790 -1.11 -16.59 -12.12
CA ASN A 790 -0.98 -15.17 -12.47
C ASN A 790 -1.67 -14.27 -11.44
N LEU A 791 -2.89 -14.64 -11.04
CA LEU A 791 -3.64 -13.91 -10.03
C LEU A 791 -2.92 -13.94 -8.66
N SER A 792 -2.44 -15.10 -8.22
CA SER A 792 -1.67 -15.22 -6.97
C SER A 792 -0.37 -14.40 -7.03
N THR A 793 0.30 -14.35 -8.17
CA THR A 793 1.53 -13.55 -8.34
C THR A 793 1.24 -12.06 -8.24
N PHE A 794 0.17 -11.59 -8.90
CA PHE A 794 -0.28 -10.21 -8.81
C PHE A 794 -0.71 -9.83 -7.39
N ALA A 795 -1.48 -10.69 -6.71
CA ALA A 795 -1.90 -10.49 -5.32
C ALA A 795 -0.71 -10.49 -4.32
N ASN A 796 0.43 -11.07 -4.68
CA ASN A 796 1.65 -11.07 -3.87
C ASN A 796 2.52 -9.81 -4.06
N ASN A 797 2.08 -8.80 -4.81
CA ASN A 797 2.81 -7.54 -4.93
C ASN A 797 2.89 -6.83 -3.57
N PRO A 798 4.08 -6.37 -3.10
CA PRO A 798 4.23 -5.68 -1.81
C PRO A 798 3.31 -4.47 -1.62
N GLU A 799 2.85 -3.85 -2.69
CA GLU A 799 1.88 -2.73 -2.63
C GLU A 799 0.48 -3.16 -2.12
N PHE A 800 0.13 -4.45 -2.23
CA PHE A 800 -1.13 -5.00 -1.75
C PHE A 800 -1.00 -5.79 -0.45
N ALA A 801 0.23 -5.97 0.04
CA ALA A 801 0.53 -6.76 1.23
C ALA A 801 0.17 -5.99 2.50
N SER A 802 -0.13 -6.73 3.57
CA SER A 802 -0.31 -6.14 4.89
C SER A 802 1.01 -5.59 5.41
N ILE A 803 0.94 -4.42 6.04
CA ILE A 803 2.05 -3.83 6.78
C ILE A 803 1.75 -4.10 8.26
N PRO A 804 2.61 -4.84 8.99
CA PRO A 804 2.39 -5.11 10.41
C PRO A 804 2.31 -3.84 11.24
N ALA A 805 1.58 -3.89 12.35
CA ALA A 805 1.50 -2.78 13.27
C ALA A 805 2.87 -2.54 13.95
N GLN A 806 3.22 -1.27 14.14
CA GLN A 806 4.34 -0.90 15.01
C GLN A 806 3.77 -0.56 16.38
N ILE A 807 3.89 -1.49 17.32
CA ILE A 807 3.36 -1.33 18.66
C ILE A 807 4.41 -0.63 19.54
N SER A 808 4.00 0.42 20.24
CA SER A 808 4.82 1.15 21.20
C SER A 808 5.14 0.28 22.43
N ASN A 809 6.12 0.71 23.23
CA ASN A 809 6.43 0.00 24.48
C ASN A 809 5.25 0.05 25.45
N GLU A 810 4.52 1.17 25.47
CA GLU A 810 3.32 1.40 26.26
C GLU A 810 2.15 0.51 25.79
N GLY A 811 1.95 0.40 24.47
CA GLY A 811 1.00 -0.52 23.87
C GLY A 811 1.33 -1.98 24.21
N SER A 812 2.60 -2.38 24.10
CA SER A 812 3.04 -3.73 24.49
C SER A 812 2.85 -4.00 26.00
N ALA A 813 3.00 -2.98 26.85
CA ALA A 813 2.72 -3.11 28.28
C ALA A 813 1.21 -3.27 28.56
N ALA A 814 0.35 -2.61 27.78
CA ALA A 814 -1.10 -2.75 27.86
C ALA A 814 -1.59 -4.13 27.40
N GLN A 815 -0.87 -4.78 26.47
CA GLN A 815 -1.15 -6.13 25.98
C GLN A 815 -0.85 -7.24 27.01
N GLU A 816 0.20 -7.07 27.81
CA GLU A 816 0.76 -8.12 28.66
C GLU A 816 -0.27 -8.77 29.63
N PRO A 817 -1.17 -8.02 30.31
CA PRO A 817 -2.15 -8.63 31.21
C PRO A 817 -3.13 -9.60 30.51
N ILE A 818 -3.53 -9.27 29.27
CA ILE A 818 -4.42 -10.10 28.45
C ILE A 818 -3.68 -11.37 28.03
N VAL A 819 -2.48 -11.22 27.48
CA VAL A 819 -1.66 -12.34 27.00
C VAL A 819 -1.29 -13.29 28.15
N ARG A 820 -0.92 -12.75 29.30
CA ARG A 820 -0.60 -13.55 30.49
C ARG A 820 -1.79 -14.39 30.94
N SER A 821 -2.99 -13.80 30.95
CA SER A 821 -4.22 -14.51 31.36
C SER A 821 -4.61 -15.59 30.35
N ALA A 822 -4.46 -15.32 29.05
CA ALA A 822 -4.71 -16.30 27.98
C ALA A 822 -3.69 -17.46 28.01
N ARG A 823 -2.40 -17.19 28.27
CA ARG A 823 -1.38 -18.24 28.45
C ARG A 823 -1.67 -19.12 29.67
N ALA A 824 -2.00 -18.51 30.81
CA ALA A 824 -2.37 -19.25 32.02
C ALA A 824 -3.60 -20.16 31.79
N MET A 825 -4.58 -19.68 31.02
CA MET A 825 -5.74 -20.47 30.59
C MET A 825 -5.34 -21.67 29.73
N LEU A 826 -4.48 -21.48 28.72
CA LEU A 826 -3.99 -22.58 27.87
C LEU A 826 -3.18 -23.61 28.65
N ASP A 827 -2.25 -23.16 29.50
CA ASP A 827 -1.42 -24.04 30.32
C ASP A 827 -2.28 -24.89 31.27
N SER A 828 -3.20 -24.24 32.00
CA SER A 828 -4.12 -24.95 32.90
C SER A 828 -5.06 -25.91 32.19
N SER A 829 -5.47 -25.59 30.96
CA SER A 829 -6.32 -26.46 30.14
C SER A 829 -5.56 -27.65 29.55
N THR A 830 -4.29 -27.45 29.21
CA THR A 830 -3.38 -28.52 28.77
C THR A 830 -3.22 -29.57 29.88
N TYR A 831 -2.93 -29.13 31.10
CA TYR A 831 -2.84 -30.02 32.27
C TYR A 831 -4.17 -30.73 32.58
N LEU A 832 -5.31 -30.05 32.38
CA LEU A 832 -6.63 -30.67 32.54
C LEU A 832 -6.84 -31.82 31.55
N LEU A 833 -6.50 -31.62 30.27
CA LEU A 833 -6.65 -32.64 29.22
C LEU A 833 -5.67 -33.81 29.41
N GLU A 834 -4.42 -33.54 29.81
CA GLU A 834 -3.45 -34.60 30.15
C GLU A 834 -3.92 -35.46 31.32
N THR A 835 -4.47 -34.81 32.36
CA THR A 835 -5.04 -35.50 33.52
C THR A 835 -6.26 -36.33 33.11
N ALA A 836 -7.16 -35.78 32.29
CA ALA A 836 -8.33 -36.46 31.76
C ALA A 836 -7.95 -37.67 30.87
N ARG A 837 -6.89 -37.56 30.07
CA ARG A 837 -6.33 -38.65 29.25
C ARG A 837 -5.87 -39.83 30.10
N SER A 838 -5.28 -39.58 31.27
CA SER A 838 -4.92 -40.65 32.21
C SER A 838 -6.16 -41.25 32.89
N LEU A 839 -7.18 -40.43 33.14
CA LEU A 839 -8.35 -40.79 33.93
C LEU A 839 -9.36 -41.66 33.15
N VAL A 840 -9.49 -41.44 31.84
CA VAL A 840 -10.33 -42.29 30.98
C VAL A 840 -9.87 -43.76 30.93
N LEU A 841 -8.58 -44.01 31.14
CA LEU A 841 -7.99 -45.36 31.22
C LEU A 841 -8.12 -45.97 32.62
N ASN A 842 -8.09 -45.14 33.66
CA ASN A 842 -8.19 -45.58 35.05
C ASN A 842 -9.19 -44.72 35.86
N PRO A 843 -10.51 -44.94 35.69
CA PRO A 843 -11.54 -44.12 36.33
C PRO A 843 -11.59 -44.21 37.86
N LYS A 844 -10.90 -45.20 38.46
CA LYS A 844 -10.99 -45.52 39.89
C LYS A 844 -9.91 -44.87 40.75
N ASP A 845 -9.09 -43.98 40.20
CA ASP A 845 -7.95 -43.38 40.89
C ASP A 845 -8.32 -42.06 41.63
N PRO A 846 -8.53 -42.06 42.97
CA PRO A 846 -8.98 -40.88 43.70
C PRO A 846 -8.05 -39.65 43.69
N PRO A 847 -6.70 -39.76 43.76
CA PRO A 847 -5.81 -38.60 43.69
C PRO A 847 -5.91 -37.87 42.34
N THR A 848 -6.01 -38.60 41.22
CA THR A 848 -6.11 -38.00 39.88
C THR A 848 -7.44 -37.24 39.69
N TRP A 849 -8.54 -37.68 40.31
CA TRP A 849 -9.79 -36.91 40.37
C TRP A 849 -9.67 -35.58 41.12
N SER A 850 -8.89 -35.55 42.21
CA SER A 850 -8.63 -34.33 42.97
C SER A 850 -7.82 -33.33 42.15
N ILE A 851 -6.81 -33.83 41.41
CA ILE A 851 -5.98 -33.04 40.50
C ILE A 851 -6.81 -32.45 39.35
N LEU A 852 -7.68 -33.25 38.72
CA LEU A 852 -8.58 -32.79 37.66
C LEU A 852 -9.51 -31.66 38.13
N ALA A 853 -10.08 -31.78 39.33
CA ALA A 853 -10.91 -30.75 39.95
C ALA A 853 -10.10 -29.49 40.37
N GLY A 854 -8.81 -29.64 40.64
CA GLY A 854 -7.86 -28.54 40.83
C GLY A 854 -7.64 -27.77 39.54
N HIS A 855 -7.24 -28.46 38.46
CA HIS A 855 -7.03 -27.85 37.15
C HIS A 855 -8.30 -27.18 36.61
N SER A 856 -9.47 -27.78 36.80
CA SER A 856 -10.76 -27.18 36.40
C SER A 856 -11.04 -25.83 37.08
N ARG A 857 -10.68 -25.69 38.36
CA ARG A 857 -10.76 -24.39 39.06
C ARG A 857 -9.76 -23.38 38.50
N THR A 858 -8.51 -23.79 38.28
CA THR A 858 -7.47 -22.91 37.72
C THR A 858 -7.84 -22.40 36.33
N VAL A 859 -8.42 -23.24 35.47
CA VAL A 859 -8.96 -22.83 34.15
C VAL A 859 -10.04 -21.78 34.33
N SER A 860 -11.00 -22.02 35.21
CA SER A 860 -12.12 -21.09 35.46
C SER A 860 -11.66 -19.73 35.99
N ASP A 861 -10.68 -19.71 36.89
CA ASP A 861 -10.14 -18.46 37.43
C ASP A 861 -9.29 -17.70 36.40
N SER A 862 -8.56 -18.42 35.54
CA SER A 862 -7.81 -17.82 34.43
C SER A 862 -8.74 -17.15 33.40
N ILE A 863 -9.87 -17.79 33.09
CA ILE A 863 -10.92 -17.23 32.22
C ILE A 863 -11.53 -15.95 32.82
N LYS A 864 -11.85 -15.95 34.12
CA LYS A 864 -12.35 -14.74 34.79
C LYS A 864 -11.32 -13.60 34.71
N SER A 865 -10.05 -13.91 34.99
CA SER A 865 -8.95 -12.93 34.89
C SER A 865 -8.81 -12.40 33.46
N LEU A 866 -9.00 -13.25 32.45
CA LEU A 866 -8.96 -12.85 31.05
C LEU A 866 -10.10 -11.89 30.71
N ILE A 867 -11.34 -12.21 31.10
CA ILE A 867 -12.51 -11.36 30.87
C ILE A 867 -12.33 -10.00 31.53
N THR A 868 -11.87 -9.97 32.79
CA THR A 868 -11.58 -8.72 33.50
C THR A 868 -10.47 -7.93 32.82
N SER A 869 -9.36 -8.58 32.46
CA SER A 869 -8.22 -7.91 31.81
C SER A 869 -8.58 -7.30 30.47
N ILE A 870 -9.45 -7.96 29.67
CA ILE A 870 -9.96 -7.38 28.43
C ILE A 870 -10.80 -6.15 28.80
N ARG A 871 -11.85 -6.28 29.61
CA ARG A 871 -12.74 -5.15 29.95
C ARG A 871 -12.00 -3.92 30.51
N ASP A 872 -11.04 -4.11 31.40
CA ASP A 872 -10.27 -3.03 32.03
C ASP A 872 -9.33 -2.32 31.04
N LYS A 873 -9.00 -2.96 29.92
CA LYS A 873 -8.13 -2.44 28.86
C LYS A 873 -8.90 -2.02 27.62
N ALA A 874 -10.18 -1.67 27.77
CA ALA A 874 -11.00 -1.16 26.67
C ALA A 874 -10.32 0.03 25.94
N PRO A 875 -10.07 -0.10 24.62
CA PRO A 875 -9.47 0.95 23.80
C PRO A 875 -10.24 2.28 23.90
N GLY A 876 -9.50 3.39 24.01
CA GLY A 876 -10.04 4.75 23.98
C GLY A 876 -10.67 5.25 25.27
N GLN A 877 -10.98 4.39 26.25
CA GLN A 877 -11.62 4.84 27.51
C GLN A 877 -10.70 5.71 28.36
N ARG A 878 -9.46 5.27 28.56
CA ARG A 878 -8.45 6.00 29.35
C ARG A 878 -8.07 7.32 28.67
N GLU A 879 -7.96 7.30 27.35
CA GLU A 879 -7.63 8.45 26.53
C GLU A 879 -8.77 9.48 26.54
N CYS A 880 -10.04 9.03 26.54
CA CYS A 880 -11.20 9.89 26.78
C CYS A 880 -11.15 10.55 28.17
N ASP A 881 -10.85 9.79 29.24
CA ASP A 881 -10.75 10.35 30.60
C ASP A 881 -9.68 11.45 30.70
N TYR A 882 -8.49 11.17 30.17
CA TYR A 882 -7.41 12.16 30.12
C TYR A 882 -7.79 13.40 29.31
N SER A 883 -8.45 13.20 28.17
CA SER A 883 -8.93 14.29 27.31
C SER A 883 -10.00 15.13 28.01
N ILE A 884 -10.94 14.50 28.72
CA ILE A 884 -11.97 15.17 29.52
C ILE A 884 -11.33 16.07 30.59
N ASP A 885 -10.33 15.56 31.32
CA ASP A 885 -9.63 16.35 32.34
C ASP A 885 -8.91 17.57 31.75
N ASN A 886 -8.29 17.41 30.59
CA ASN A 886 -7.62 18.48 29.85
C ASN A 886 -8.60 19.55 29.36
N ILE A 887 -9.73 19.16 28.77
CA ILE A 887 -10.76 20.10 28.31
C ILE A 887 -11.38 20.84 29.51
N ASN A 888 -11.68 20.14 30.61
CA ASN A 888 -12.17 20.79 31.83
C ASN A 888 -11.18 21.83 32.38
N LYS A 889 -9.88 21.58 32.26
CA LYS A 889 -8.86 22.58 32.60
C LYS A 889 -8.94 23.79 31.66
N CYS A 890 -9.02 23.56 30.36
CA CYS A 890 -9.17 24.63 29.36
C CYS A 890 -10.41 25.50 29.60
N ILE A 891 -11.55 24.89 29.95
CA ILE A 891 -12.79 25.60 30.30
C ILE A 891 -12.57 26.51 31.52
N ARG A 892 -11.90 26.03 32.58
CA ARG A 892 -11.59 26.86 33.76
C ARG A 892 -10.66 28.02 33.40
N ASP A 893 -9.65 27.78 32.58
CA ASP A 893 -8.68 28.79 32.17
C ASP A 893 -9.36 29.91 31.36
N ILE A 894 -10.29 29.58 30.46
CA ILE A 894 -11.04 30.59 29.70
C ILE A 894 -12.09 31.32 30.54
N GLU A 895 -12.76 30.64 31.47
CA GLU A 895 -13.69 31.29 32.40
C GLU A 895 -12.98 32.32 33.29
N GLN A 896 -11.76 32.00 33.74
CA GLN A 896 -10.93 32.94 34.48
C GLN A 896 -10.56 34.15 33.62
N ALA A 897 -10.23 33.94 32.35
CA ALA A 897 -9.95 35.02 31.41
C ALA A 897 -11.18 35.89 31.12
N SER A 898 -12.37 35.28 30.93
CA SER A 898 -13.64 36.00 30.78
C SER A 898 -13.95 36.85 32.00
N LEU A 899 -13.73 36.32 33.22
CA LEU A 899 -13.92 37.09 34.46
C LEU A 899 -12.96 38.28 34.56
N ALA A 900 -11.68 38.09 34.15
CA ALA A 900 -10.70 39.16 34.11
C ALA A 900 -11.02 40.21 33.03
N ALA A 901 -11.55 39.80 31.87
CA ALA A 901 -11.99 40.69 30.81
C ALA A 901 -13.18 41.57 31.27
N VAL A 902 -14.17 40.97 31.93
CA VAL A 902 -15.29 41.70 32.56
C VAL A 902 -14.78 42.69 33.62
N GLY A 903 -13.78 42.29 34.41
CA GLY A 903 -13.13 43.14 35.39
C GLY A 903 -12.17 44.19 34.80
N GLN A 904 -11.95 44.19 33.48
CA GLN A 904 -10.92 44.99 32.79
C GLN A 904 -9.50 44.82 33.39
N THR A 905 -9.22 43.64 33.93
CA THR A 905 -7.92 43.27 34.54
C THR A 905 -7.15 42.26 33.70
N LEU A 906 -7.67 41.89 32.51
CA LEU A 906 -6.98 40.97 31.61
C LEU A 906 -5.66 41.59 31.10
N PRO A 907 -4.50 40.99 31.40
CA PRO A 907 -3.22 41.56 31.00
C PRO A 907 -3.03 41.45 29.48
N CYS A 908 -2.69 42.58 28.84
CA CYS A 908 -2.33 42.60 27.43
C CYS A 908 -1.04 41.80 27.18
N ARG A 909 -1.05 40.93 26.16
CA ARG A 909 0.15 40.21 25.71
C ARG A 909 0.92 41.01 24.66
N ASP A 910 1.98 41.71 25.04
CA ASP A 910 2.78 42.50 24.10
C ASP A 910 3.83 41.68 23.33
N ASP A 911 4.05 40.43 23.71
CA ASP A 911 5.08 39.55 23.16
C ASP A 911 4.77 38.96 21.77
N ILE A 912 3.52 39.06 21.32
CA ILE A 912 3.03 38.48 20.06
C ILE A 912 2.14 39.48 19.31
N SER A 913 2.12 39.47 17.97
CA SER A 913 1.23 40.36 17.20
C SER A 913 -0.21 39.86 17.21
N MET A 914 -1.16 40.77 16.95
CA MET A 914 -2.57 40.40 16.80
C MET A 914 -2.78 39.46 15.61
N GLU A 915 -2.09 39.68 14.48
CA GLU A 915 -2.21 38.81 13.32
C GLU A 915 -1.71 37.39 13.61
N ALA A 916 -0.58 37.25 14.31
CA ALA A 916 -0.03 35.95 14.68
C ALA A 916 -0.97 35.18 15.63
N LEU A 917 -1.60 35.87 16.59
CA LEU A 917 -2.61 35.28 17.48
C LEU A 917 -3.86 34.83 16.71
N GLN A 918 -4.34 35.66 15.78
CA GLN A 918 -5.50 35.35 14.95
C GLN A 918 -5.21 34.15 14.04
N GLU A 919 -4.03 34.07 13.43
CA GLU A 919 -3.61 32.95 12.60
C GLU A 919 -3.48 31.63 13.40
N HIS A 920 -2.88 31.69 14.59
CA HIS A 920 -2.80 30.53 15.50
C HIS A 920 -4.19 30.04 15.94
N LEU A 921 -5.09 30.98 16.24
CA LEU A 921 -6.47 30.66 16.62
C LEU A 921 -7.23 30.03 15.45
N THR A 922 -7.19 30.64 14.26
CA THR A 922 -7.79 30.09 13.04
C THR A 922 -7.26 28.68 12.74
N SER A 923 -5.94 28.47 12.81
CA SER A 923 -5.34 27.15 12.57
C SER A 923 -5.82 26.11 13.59
N SER A 924 -5.91 26.47 14.88
CA SER A 924 -6.39 25.54 15.91
C SER A 924 -7.85 25.16 15.70
N VAL A 925 -8.71 26.13 15.38
CA VAL A 925 -10.15 25.92 15.13
C VAL A 925 -10.36 25.04 13.88
N GLN A 926 -9.60 25.26 12.81
CA GLN A 926 -9.66 24.44 11.60
C GLN A 926 -9.26 22.98 11.88
N GLU A 927 -8.14 22.77 12.57
CA GLU A 927 -7.69 21.42 12.93
C GLU A 927 -8.69 20.69 13.84
N ILE A 928 -9.33 21.41 14.76
CA ILE A 928 -10.43 20.89 15.58
C ILE A 928 -11.60 20.48 14.66
N GLY A 929 -12.03 21.34 13.74
CA GLY A 929 -13.09 21.05 12.78
C GLY A 929 -12.84 19.80 11.93
N HIS A 930 -11.60 19.62 11.47
CA HIS A 930 -11.15 18.45 10.70
C HIS A 930 -11.25 17.13 11.47
N LEU A 931 -11.19 17.17 12.79
CA LEU A 931 -11.24 15.98 13.64
C LEU A 931 -12.64 15.58 14.11
N ILE A 932 -13.65 16.44 13.96
CA ILE A 932 -15.01 16.17 14.45
C ILE A 932 -15.59 14.90 13.80
N ASP A 933 -15.56 14.83 12.47
CA ASP A 933 -16.09 13.67 11.74
C ASP A 933 -15.29 12.39 12.03
N PRO A 934 -13.94 12.38 11.98
CA PRO A 934 -13.14 11.24 12.40
C PRO A 934 -13.43 10.75 13.83
N VAL A 935 -13.61 11.65 14.80
CA VAL A 935 -13.97 11.28 16.18
C VAL A 935 -15.37 10.67 16.22
N SER A 936 -16.34 11.26 15.52
CA SER A 936 -17.72 10.76 15.43
C SER A 936 -17.78 9.34 14.85
N THR A 937 -17.08 9.10 13.75
CA THR A 937 -16.99 7.77 13.12
C THR A 937 -16.31 6.78 14.07
N ALA A 938 -15.18 7.15 14.67
CA ALA A 938 -14.47 6.27 15.59
C ALA A 938 -15.29 5.93 16.83
N ALA A 939 -16.02 6.90 17.38
CA ALA A 939 -16.91 6.73 18.53
C ALA A 939 -18.08 5.76 18.26
N ARG A 940 -18.55 5.69 17.01
CA ARG A 940 -19.65 4.79 16.63
C ARG A 940 -19.21 3.38 16.28
N GLY A 941 -17.97 3.15 15.86
CA GLY A 941 -17.57 1.83 15.38
C GLY A 941 -16.10 1.45 15.35
N GLU A 942 -15.17 2.33 15.70
CA GLU A 942 -13.72 2.05 15.63
C GLU A 942 -13.05 2.26 16.99
N ALA A 943 -13.30 1.35 17.93
CA ALA A 943 -12.74 1.41 19.29
C ALA A 943 -11.22 1.62 19.32
N ALA A 944 -10.48 0.96 18.40
CA ALA A 944 -9.03 1.07 18.31
C ALA A 944 -8.53 2.45 17.83
N GLN A 945 -9.34 3.21 17.10
CA GLN A 945 -9.00 4.55 16.62
C GLN A 945 -9.51 5.65 17.55
N LEU A 946 -10.52 5.37 18.36
CA LEU A 946 -11.15 6.36 19.23
C LEU A 946 -10.13 7.10 20.10
N GLY A 947 -9.25 6.36 20.80
CA GLY A 947 -8.23 6.94 21.68
C GLY A 947 -7.26 7.90 20.98
N HIS A 948 -6.86 7.56 19.76
CA HIS A 948 -6.02 8.42 18.91
C HIS A 948 -6.73 9.72 18.58
N LYS A 949 -7.98 9.63 18.10
CA LYS A 949 -8.74 10.79 17.63
C LYS A 949 -9.11 11.74 18.75
N VAL A 950 -9.53 11.22 19.92
CA VAL A 950 -9.88 12.08 21.07
C VAL A 950 -8.65 12.76 21.68
N THR A 951 -7.51 12.07 21.76
CA THR A 951 -6.25 12.67 22.25
C THR A 951 -5.77 13.76 21.30
N GLN A 952 -5.86 13.52 19.99
CA GLN A 952 -5.51 14.50 18.97
C GLN A 952 -6.43 15.73 19.08
N LEU A 953 -7.75 15.53 19.17
CA LEU A 953 -8.73 16.60 19.34
C LEU A 953 -8.43 17.45 20.57
N ALA A 954 -8.23 16.82 21.73
CA ALA A 954 -7.98 17.53 22.99
C ALA A 954 -6.67 18.33 22.98
N SER A 955 -5.66 17.88 22.23
CA SER A 955 -4.35 18.54 22.16
C SER A 955 -4.38 19.95 21.57
N TYR A 956 -5.41 20.27 20.77
CA TYR A 956 -5.56 21.60 20.16
C TYR A 956 -6.25 22.63 21.06
N PHE A 957 -6.86 22.21 22.17
CA PHE A 957 -7.59 23.14 23.05
C PHE A 957 -6.66 24.00 23.92
N GLU A 958 -5.51 23.49 24.39
CA GLU A 958 -4.54 24.34 25.10
C GLU A 958 -4.03 25.50 24.21
N PRO A 959 -3.56 25.26 22.98
CA PRO A 959 -3.24 26.32 22.02
C PRO A 959 -4.42 27.25 21.71
N LEU A 960 -5.63 26.70 21.52
CA LEU A 960 -6.85 27.47 21.28
C LEU A 960 -7.10 28.49 22.40
N ILE A 961 -7.15 28.05 23.66
CA ILE A 961 -7.43 28.94 24.79
C ILE A 961 -6.35 30.01 24.93
N VAL A 962 -5.07 29.65 24.80
CA VAL A 962 -3.97 30.62 24.89
C VAL A 962 -4.06 31.68 23.79
N ALA A 963 -4.40 31.28 22.56
CA ALA A 963 -4.56 32.19 21.44
C ALA A 963 -5.81 33.08 21.59
N SER A 964 -6.95 32.52 22.01
CA SER A 964 -8.19 33.26 22.28
C SER A 964 -8.03 34.31 23.37
N VAL A 965 -7.40 33.94 24.50
CA VAL A 965 -7.13 34.88 25.60
C VAL A 965 -6.13 35.96 25.17
N GLY A 966 -5.10 35.59 24.41
CA GLY A 966 -4.14 36.53 23.83
C GLY A 966 -4.82 37.54 22.89
N LEU A 967 -5.67 37.07 21.97
CA LEU A 967 -6.41 37.91 21.04
C LEU A 967 -7.38 38.85 21.77
N ALA A 968 -8.16 38.29 22.70
CA ALA A 968 -9.07 39.05 23.56
C ALA A 968 -8.35 40.16 24.35
N SER A 969 -7.11 39.93 24.80
CA SER A 969 -6.32 40.93 25.53
C SER A 969 -5.92 42.16 24.69
N LYS A 970 -5.92 42.05 23.36
CA LYS A 970 -5.56 43.13 22.43
C LYS A 970 -6.77 43.81 21.78
N LEU A 971 -7.95 43.21 21.88
CA LEU A 971 -9.18 43.79 21.36
C LEU A 971 -9.57 45.01 22.21
N HIS A 972 -9.85 46.13 21.53
CA HIS A 972 -10.23 47.38 22.19
C HIS A 972 -11.75 47.46 22.42
N ASP A 973 -12.52 46.75 21.59
CA ASP A 973 -13.96 46.62 21.76
C ASP A 973 -14.27 45.49 22.76
N HIS A 974 -14.90 45.86 23.87
CA HIS A 974 -15.30 44.92 24.91
C HIS A 974 -16.32 43.89 24.40
N GLN A 975 -17.16 44.26 23.42
CA GLN A 975 -18.13 43.32 22.85
C GLN A 975 -17.41 42.23 22.05
N GLN A 976 -16.52 42.60 21.13
CA GLN A 976 -15.70 41.64 20.37
C GLN A 976 -14.79 40.80 21.29
N GLN A 977 -14.23 41.41 22.34
CA GLN A 977 -13.43 40.72 23.35
C GLN A 977 -14.21 39.59 24.01
N MET A 978 -15.44 39.86 24.46
CA MET A 978 -16.30 38.86 25.09
C MET A 978 -16.80 37.82 24.08
N THR A 979 -17.15 38.22 22.86
CA THR A 979 -17.59 37.28 21.80
C THR A 979 -16.55 36.20 21.52
N ILE A 980 -15.27 36.55 21.37
CA ILE A 980 -14.20 35.56 21.13
C ILE A 980 -14.04 34.59 22.32
N LEU A 981 -14.10 35.10 23.55
CA LEU A 981 -13.96 34.27 24.75
C LEU A 981 -15.16 33.34 24.95
N ASP A 982 -16.37 33.86 24.76
CA ASP A 982 -17.61 33.09 24.91
C ASP A 982 -17.72 32.00 23.85
N GLN A 983 -17.45 32.31 22.58
CA GLN A 983 -17.48 31.31 21.51
C GLN A 983 -16.39 30.24 21.71
N SER A 984 -15.17 30.64 22.11
CA SER A 984 -14.09 29.68 22.41
C SER A 984 -14.46 28.76 23.59
N LYS A 985 -15.18 29.28 24.58
CA LYS A 985 -15.75 28.49 25.68
C LYS A 985 -16.83 27.53 25.17
N THR A 986 -17.76 27.99 24.33
CA THR A 986 -18.79 27.13 23.70
C THR A 986 -18.17 26.01 22.89
N LEU A 987 -17.06 26.27 22.16
CA LEU A 987 -16.32 25.22 21.46
C LEU A 987 -15.69 24.20 22.42
N ALA A 988 -15.16 24.63 23.56
CA ALA A 988 -14.63 23.72 24.58
C ALA A 988 -15.74 22.89 25.28
N GLU A 989 -16.90 23.48 25.55
CA GLU A 989 -18.05 22.79 26.14
C GLU A 989 -18.67 21.76 25.18
N SER A 990 -18.81 22.11 23.90
CA SER A 990 -19.28 21.17 22.87
C SER A 990 -18.28 20.03 22.66
N ALA A 991 -16.97 20.30 22.70
CA ALA A 991 -15.94 19.26 22.70
C ALA A 991 -16.04 18.32 23.91
N LEU A 992 -16.30 18.88 25.10
CA LEU A 992 -16.50 18.09 26.31
C LEU A 992 -17.72 17.17 26.19
N GLN A 993 -18.83 17.66 25.65
CA GLN A 993 -20.02 16.86 25.38
C GLN A 993 -19.74 15.75 24.35
N MET A 994 -18.99 16.07 23.29
CA MET A 994 -18.53 15.10 22.29
C MET A 994 -17.67 14.01 22.94
N LEU A 995 -16.75 14.36 23.85
CA LEU A 995 -15.92 13.38 24.56
C LEU A 995 -16.73 12.47 25.48
N TYR A 996 -17.76 12.99 26.18
CA TYR A 996 -18.66 12.16 26.98
C TYR A 996 -19.47 11.19 26.11
N ALA A 997 -20.08 11.69 25.03
CA ALA A 997 -20.82 10.86 24.08
C ALA A 997 -19.93 9.81 23.42
N ALA A 998 -18.71 10.19 23.05
CA ALA A 998 -17.73 9.30 22.44
C ALA A 998 -17.23 8.23 23.43
N LYS A 999 -17.04 8.58 24.71
CA LYS A 999 -16.71 7.64 25.77
C LYS A 999 -17.84 6.63 26.01
N GLU A 1000 -19.10 7.09 26.01
CA GLU A 1000 -20.27 6.23 26.18
C GLU A 1000 -20.46 5.27 24.99
N GLY A 1001 -20.26 5.77 23.77
CA GLY A 1001 -20.29 4.95 22.55
C GLY A 1001 -19.12 3.96 22.47
N GLY A 1002 -17.94 4.36 22.94
CA GLY A 1002 -16.75 3.50 23.09
C GLY A 1002 -16.25 2.86 21.79
N GLY A 1003 -16.71 3.30 20.63
CA GLY A 1003 -16.45 2.66 19.34
C GLY A 1003 -17.22 1.36 19.13
N ASN A 1004 -18.39 1.21 19.77
CA ASN A 1004 -19.25 0.03 19.64
C ASN A 1004 -20.37 0.24 18.60
N PRO A 1005 -20.35 -0.48 17.45
CA PRO A 1005 -21.42 -0.41 16.44
C PRO A 1005 -22.80 -0.82 16.98
N LYS A 1006 -22.85 -1.65 18.02
CA LYS A 1006 -24.09 -2.15 18.62
C LYS A 1006 -24.70 -1.16 19.64
N ALA A 1007 -23.97 -0.11 20.04
CA ALA A 1007 -24.46 0.88 21.00
C ALA A 1007 -25.34 1.96 20.35
N SER A 1008 -26.36 1.55 19.59
CA SER A 1008 -27.21 2.46 18.79
C SER A 1008 -27.87 3.57 19.60
N HIS A 1009 -28.18 3.32 20.88
CA HIS A 1009 -28.74 4.33 21.80
C HIS A 1009 -27.82 5.55 22.02
N THR A 1010 -26.51 5.42 21.79
CA THR A 1010 -25.54 6.53 21.93
C THR A 1010 -25.28 7.26 20.62
N HIS A 1011 -25.64 6.67 19.47
CA HIS A 1011 -25.26 7.19 18.15
C HIS A 1011 -25.90 8.54 17.85
N ASP A 1012 -27.15 8.75 18.28
CA ASP A 1012 -27.86 10.03 18.16
C ASP A 1012 -27.18 11.12 19.00
N ALA A 1013 -26.81 10.80 20.24
CA ALA A 1013 -26.09 11.74 21.12
C ALA A 1013 -24.70 12.12 20.55
N ILE A 1014 -23.99 11.17 19.93
CA ILE A 1014 -22.72 11.44 19.22
C ILE A 1014 -22.96 12.32 18.01
N ALA A 1015 -24.04 12.09 17.25
CA ALA A 1015 -24.40 12.92 16.09
C ALA A 1015 -24.68 14.37 16.49
N GLU A 1016 -25.49 14.55 17.53
CA GLU A 1016 -25.87 15.85 18.06
C GLU A 1016 -24.64 16.59 18.60
N ALA A 1017 -23.80 15.93 19.39
CA ALA A 1017 -22.57 16.53 19.90
C ALA A 1017 -21.60 16.94 18.78
N ALA A 1018 -21.45 16.11 17.74
CA ALA A 1018 -20.64 16.45 16.57
C ALA A 1018 -21.20 17.67 15.82
N GLN A 1019 -22.52 17.75 15.67
CA GLN A 1019 -23.19 18.86 15.00
C GLN A 1019 -23.04 20.16 15.78
N LEU A 1020 -23.28 20.14 17.10
CA LEU A 1020 -23.06 21.30 17.97
C LEU A 1020 -21.62 21.81 17.90
N MET A 1021 -20.66 20.90 17.85
CA MET A 1021 -19.25 21.25 17.75
C MET A 1021 -18.90 21.88 16.39
N LYS A 1022 -19.52 21.41 15.29
CA LYS A 1022 -19.37 22.02 13.95
C LYS A 1022 -19.94 23.44 13.92
N GLU A 1023 -21.12 23.63 14.51
CA GLU A 1023 -21.73 24.96 14.63
C GLU A 1023 -20.84 25.92 15.42
N ALA A 1024 -20.26 25.48 16.53
CA ALA A 1024 -19.33 26.29 17.32
C ALA A 1024 -18.02 26.62 16.56
N VAL A 1025 -17.51 25.68 15.74
CA VAL A 1025 -16.37 25.93 14.84
C VAL A 1025 -16.72 26.98 13.79
N ASP A 1026 -17.87 26.84 13.14
CA ASP A 1026 -18.33 27.76 12.10
C ASP A 1026 -18.55 29.18 12.67
N ASP A 1027 -19.15 29.32 13.85
CA ASP A 1027 -19.38 30.61 14.52
C ASP A 1027 -18.06 31.35 14.82
N ILE A 1028 -17.06 30.65 15.34
CA ILE A 1028 -15.74 31.25 15.59
C ILE A 1028 -15.06 31.62 14.26
N MET A 1029 -15.12 30.73 13.26
CA MET A 1029 -14.48 30.98 11.96
C MET A 1029 -15.09 32.18 11.24
N VAL A 1030 -16.41 32.36 11.30
CA VAL A 1030 -17.09 33.57 10.78
C VAL A 1030 -16.56 34.80 11.49
N THR A 1031 -16.55 34.81 12.82
CA THR A 1031 -16.07 35.93 13.65
C THR A 1031 -14.62 36.30 13.34
N LEU A 1032 -13.73 35.31 13.19
CA LEU A 1032 -12.32 35.53 12.84
C LEU A 1032 -12.13 36.05 11.42
N ASN A 1033 -12.91 35.56 10.46
CA ASN A 1033 -12.82 36.01 9.07
C ASN A 1033 -13.37 37.42 8.88
N GLU A 1034 -14.44 37.79 9.59
CA GLU A 1034 -14.98 39.15 9.60
C GLU A 1034 -13.96 40.14 10.18
N ALA A 1035 -13.37 39.80 11.34
CA ALA A 1035 -12.32 40.62 11.96
C ALA A 1035 -11.07 40.75 11.05
N ALA A 1036 -10.68 39.68 10.32
CA ALA A 1036 -9.56 39.73 9.38
C ALA A 1036 -9.87 40.60 8.16
N SER A 1037 -11.11 40.49 7.65
CA SER A 1037 -11.63 41.22 6.49
C SER A 1037 -11.63 42.74 6.72
N GLU A 1038 -11.96 43.21 7.91
CA GLU A 1038 -11.96 44.65 8.24
C GLU A 1038 -10.57 45.30 8.08
N VAL A 1039 -9.50 44.52 8.28
CA VAL A 1039 -8.10 45.00 8.22
C VAL A 1039 -7.41 44.58 6.91
N GLY A 1040 -8.11 43.94 5.97
CA GLY A 1040 -7.56 43.48 4.69
C GLY A 1040 -6.65 42.26 4.79
N LEU A 1041 -6.73 41.49 5.90
CA LEU A 1041 -5.97 40.27 6.12
C LEU A 1041 -6.71 39.07 5.49
N VAL A 1042 -6.33 38.70 4.27
CA VAL A 1042 -7.02 37.66 3.48
C VAL A 1042 -6.38 36.25 3.57
N GLY A 1043 -5.42 36.06 4.48
CA GLY A 1043 -4.65 34.81 4.61
C GLY A 1043 -5.52 33.57 4.88
N GLY A 1044 -6.42 33.65 5.87
CA GLY A 1044 -7.33 32.54 6.21
C GLY A 1044 -8.30 32.18 5.08
N MET A 1045 -8.81 33.19 4.37
CA MET A 1045 -9.69 33.00 3.21
C MET A 1045 -9.00 32.23 2.07
N VAL A 1046 -7.76 32.59 1.76
CA VAL A 1046 -6.96 31.90 0.73
C VAL A 1046 -6.74 30.44 1.12
N GLU A 1047 -6.50 30.16 2.40
CA GLU A 1047 -6.33 28.79 2.88
C GLU A 1047 -7.62 27.98 2.78
N SER A 1048 -8.78 28.54 3.13
CA SER A 1048 -10.07 27.86 2.97
C SER A 1048 -10.36 27.49 1.51
N ILE A 1049 -10.04 28.37 0.56
CA ILE A 1049 -10.18 28.06 -0.87
C ILE A 1049 -9.19 26.95 -1.29
N ALA A 1050 -7.93 27.05 -0.88
CA ALA A 1050 -6.90 26.08 -1.21
C ALA A 1050 -7.19 24.68 -0.63
N GLU A 1051 -7.73 24.62 0.59
CA GLU A 1051 -8.14 23.38 1.24
C GLU A 1051 -9.33 22.75 0.51
N ALA A 1052 -10.37 23.54 0.20
CA ALA A 1052 -11.52 23.07 -0.57
C ALA A 1052 -11.11 22.53 -1.95
N MET A 1053 -10.13 23.16 -2.61
CA MET A 1053 -9.55 22.66 -3.86
C MET A 1053 -8.88 21.28 -3.70
N GLY A 1054 -8.15 21.06 -2.60
CA GLY A 1054 -7.51 19.78 -2.29
C GLY A 1054 -8.54 18.67 -2.09
N ARG A 1055 -9.64 18.97 -1.38
CA ARG A 1055 -10.69 18.00 -1.08
C ARG A 1055 -11.48 17.51 -2.31
N VAL A 1056 -11.41 18.22 -3.45
CA VAL A 1056 -12.03 17.78 -4.72
C VAL A 1056 -11.39 16.49 -5.26
N ASP A 1057 -10.10 16.27 -4.98
CA ASP A 1057 -9.33 15.10 -5.44
C ASP A 1057 -9.20 13.98 -4.40
N GLU A 1058 -9.49 14.25 -3.12
CA GLU A 1058 -9.27 13.28 -2.05
C GLU A 1058 -10.32 12.15 -1.99
N GLY A 1059 -9.84 10.91 -1.88
CA GLY A 1059 -10.58 9.74 -1.38
C GLY A 1059 -11.76 9.23 -2.22
N THR A 1060 -12.34 8.12 -1.76
CA THR A 1060 -13.67 7.67 -2.19
C THR A 1060 -14.68 8.76 -1.78
N PRO A 1061 -15.47 9.30 -2.72
CA PRO A 1061 -16.50 10.28 -2.37
C PRO A 1061 -17.49 9.65 -1.37
N PRO A 1062 -18.02 10.42 -0.40
CA PRO A 1062 -19.11 9.95 0.45
C PRO A 1062 -20.28 9.46 -0.43
N GLU A 1063 -21.05 8.48 0.05
CA GLU A 1063 -22.19 7.97 -0.73
C GLU A 1063 -23.12 9.13 -1.13
N PRO A 1064 -23.36 9.32 -2.43
CA PRO A 1064 -24.18 10.42 -2.89
C PRO A 1064 -25.63 10.17 -2.47
N GLU A 1065 -26.14 11.03 -1.59
CA GLU A 1065 -27.55 11.03 -1.18
C GLU A 1065 -28.50 11.52 -2.30
N GLY A 1066 -27.96 12.22 -3.31
CA GLY A 1066 -28.70 12.84 -4.41
C GLY A 1066 -28.24 12.39 -5.79
N SER A 1067 -28.98 12.80 -6.83
CA SER A 1067 -28.66 12.52 -8.22
C SER A 1067 -27.63 13.52 -8.78
N PHE A 1068 -26.96 13.16 -9.88
CA PHE A 1068 -26.06 14.07 -10.59
C PHE A 1068 -26.72 15.42 -10.93
N VAL A 1069 -28.01 15.42 -11.26
CA VAL A 1069 -28.77 16.64 -11.64
C VAL A 1069 -28.98 17.56 -10.44
N ASP A 1070 -29.15 17.00 -9.24
CA ASP A 1070 -29.33 17.78 -8.01
C ASP A 1070 -28.04 18.55 -7.70
N TYR A 1071 -26.89 17.86 -7.76
CA TYR A 1071 -25.58 18.46 -7.56
C TYR A 1071 -25.21 19.44 -8.68
N GLN A 1072 -25.56 19.15 -9.93
CA GLN A 1072 -25.37 20.09 -11.04
C GLN A 1072 -26.13 21.40 -10.79
N THR A 1073 -27.37 21.32 -10.29
CA THR A 1073 -28.22 22.50 -10.05
C THR A 1073 -27.65 23.39 -8.95
N THR A 1074 -27.19 22.81 -7.84
CA THR A 1074 -26.52 23.55 -6.76
C THR A 1074 -25.18 24.12 -7.20
N MET A 1075 -24.39 23.40 -8.00
CA MET A 1075 -23.15 23.94 -8.58
C MET A 1075 -23.40 25.19 -9.43
N VAL A 1076 -24.42 25.18 -10.29
CA VAL A 1076 -24.77 26.34 -11.12
C VAL A 1076 -25.19 27.54 -10.25
N LYS A 1077 -25.89 27.29 -9.14
CA LYS A 1077 -26.27 28.34 -8.17
C LYS A 1077 -25.04 29.04 -7.59
N PHE A 1078 -24.09 28.28 -7.03
CA PHE A 1078 -22.88 28.86 -6.42
C PHE A 1078 -21.94 29.48 -7.46
N SER A 1079 -21.81 28.87 -8.65
CA SER A 1079 -21.03 29.45 -9.75
C SER A 1079 -21.57 30.84 -10.17
N LYS A 1080 -22.90 30.99 -10.25
CA LYS A 1080 -23.53 32.29 -10.51
C LYS A 1080 -23.30 33.29 -9.38
N ALA A 1081 -23.39 32.86 -8.12
CA ALA A 1081 -23.11 33.72 -6.97
C ALA A 1081 -21.68 34.28 -7.04
N ILE A 1082 -20.68 33.42 -7.26
CA ILE A 1082 -19.27 33.84 -7.42
C ILE A 1082 -19.11 34.87 -8.55
N ALA A 1083 -19.76 34.67 -9.70
CA ALA A 1083 -19.68 35.64 -10.80
C ALA A 1083 -20.30 36.99 -10.46
N ILE A 1084 -21.42 37.01 -9.73
CA ILE A 1084 -22.07 38.25 -9.27
C ILE A 1084 -21.14 38.98 -8.29
N THR A 1085 -20.59 38.27 -7.30
CA THR A 1085 -19.68 38.85 -6.31
C THR A 1085 -18.38 39.36 -6.97
N ALA A 1086 -17.82 38.64 -7.94
CA ALA A 1086 -16.65 39.11 -8.71
C ALA A 1086 -16.94 40.41 -9.49
N GLN A 1087 -18.14 40.53 -10.08
CA GLN A 1087 -18.57 41.74 -10.78
C GLN A 1087 -18.77 42.92 -9.80
N GLU A 1088 -19.24 42.64 -8.59
CA GLU A 1088 -19.37 43.64 -7.53
C GLU A 1088 -18.00 44.10 -7.03
N MET A 1089 -17.06 43.19 -6.82
CA MET A 1089 -15.66 43.51 -6.47
C MET A 1089 -15.00 44.42 -7.50
N MET A 1090 -15.25 44.21 -8.79
CA MET A 1090 -14.78 45.13 -9.84
C MET A 1090 -15.31 46.55 -9.64
N THR A 1091 -16.59 46.69 -9.32
CA THR A 1091 -17.24 47.99 -9.15
C THR A 1091 -16.73 48.68 -7.89
N LYS A 1092 -16.69 47.95 -6.78
CA LYS A 1092 -16.27 48.43 -5.46
C LYS A 1092 -14.77 48.74 -5.39
N SER A 1093 -13.93 48.09 -6.20
CA SER A 1093 -12.51 48.45 -6.35
C SER A 1093 -12.27 49.91 -6.78
N VAL A 1094 -13.28 50.54 -7.39
CA VAL A 1094 -13.22 51.94 -7.83
C VAL A 1094 -13.90 52.86 -6.82
N THR A 1095 -15.01 52.43 -6.22
CA THR A 1095 -15.89 53.31 -5.46
C THR A 1095 -15.66 53.24 -3.95
N CYS A 1096 -15.46 52.04 -3.39
CA CYS A 1096 -15.38 51.79 -1.95
C CYS A 1096 -14.43 50.60 -1.67
N PRO A 1097 -13.09 50.79 -1.69
CA PRO A 1097 -12.14 49.71 -1.45
C PRO A 1097 -12.25 49.05 -0.07
N GLU A 1098 -12.79 49.77 0.93
CA GLU A 1098 -13.05 49.22 2.27
C GLU A 1098 -14.07 48.05 2.30
N GLU A 1099 -14.98 47.96 1.33
CA GLU A 1099 -15.98 46.88 1.27
C GLU A 1099 -15.44 45.60 0.61
N LEU A 1100 -14.23 45.63 0.06
CA LEU A 1100 -13.65 44.51 -0.67
C LEU A 1100 -13.39 43.28 0.21
N GLY A 1101 -13.13 43.48 1.50
CA GLY A 1101 -12.95 42.39 2.46
C GLY A 1101 -14.21 41.53 2.60
N GLY A 1102 -15.38 42.17 2.76
CA GLY A 1102 -16.65 41.45 2.89
C GLY A 1102 -16.99 40.65 1.63
N LEU A 1103 -16.72 41.21 0.45
CA LEU A 1103 -16.89 40.50 -0.82
C LEU A 1103 -15.91 39.34 -1.00
N ALA A 1104 -14.66 39.50 -0.53
CA ALA A 1104 -13.68 38.41 -0.52
C ALA A 1104 -14.11 37.25 0.39
N SER A 1105 -14.73 37.56 1.53
CA SER A 1105 -15.35 36.57 2.42
C SER A 1105 -16.46 35.80 1.71
N GLN A 1106 -17.38 36.52 1.05
CA GLN A 1106 -18.49 35.91 0.33
C GLN A 1106 -18.03 34.97 -0.79
N VAL A 1107 -17.04 35.38 -1.60
CA VAL A 1107 -16.44 34.51 -2.64
C VAL A 1107 -15.85 33.24 -2.05
N THR A 1108 -15.20 33.35 -0.89
CA THR A 1108 -14.59 32.21 -0.20
C THR A 1108 -15.64 31.19 0.20
N VAL A 1109 -16.73 31.63 0.84
CA VAL A 1109 -17.85 30.77 1.26
C VAL A 1109 -18.50 30.10 0.05
N ASP A 1110 -18.84 30.86 -0.99
CA ASP A 1110 -19.49 30.33 -2.19
C ASP A 1110 -18.61 29.32 -2.92
N TYR A 1111 -17.29 29.54 -2.96
CA TYR A 1111 -16.35 28.61 -3.57
C TYR A 1111 -16.23 27.29 -2.79
N VAL A 1112 -16.14 27.34 -1.45
CA VAL A 1112 -16.07 26.13 -0.62
C VAL A 1112 -17.29 25.24 -0.88
N GLN A 1113 -18.49 25.84 -0.96
CA GLN A 1113 -19.70 25.12 -1.31
C GLN A 1113 -19.65 24.55 -2.73
N LEU A 1114 -19.20 25.33 -3.72
CA LEU A 1114 -19.04 24.85 -5.09
C LEU A 1114 -18.09 23.65 -5.18
N ALA A 1115 -16.97 23.67 -4.46
CA ALA A 1115 -16.00 22.59 -4.44
C ALA A 1115 -16.58 21.29 -3.86
N HIS A 1116 -17.35 21.39 -2.78
CA HIS A 1116 -18.05 20.25 -2.18
C HIS A 1116 -19.05 19.62 -3.16
N GLN A 1117 -19.90 20.44 -3.79
CA GLN A 1117 -20.88 19.98 -4.78
C GLN A 1117 -20.19 19.40 -6.03
N GLY A 1118 -19.09 19.99 -6.48
CA GLY A 1118 -18.29 19.51 -7.61
C GLY A 1118 -17.70 18.12 -7.38
N ARG A 1119 -17.29 17.80 -6.15
CA ARG A 1119 -16.83 16.47 -5.78
C ARG A 1119 -17.95 15.42 -5.92
N LEU A 1120 -19.15 15.74 -5.45
CA LEU A 1120 -20.32 14.84 -5.52
C LEU A 1120 -20.83 14.66 -6.95
N ALA A 1121 -20.86 15.73 -7.74
CA ALA A 1121 -21.20 15.67 -9.16
C ALA A 1121 -20.19 14.83 -9.95
N ALA A 1122 -18.89 14.98 -9.67
CA ALA A 1122 -17.87 14.17 -10.32
C ALA A 1122 -17.98 12.67 -9.98
N ALA A 1123 -18.43 12.35 -8.76
CA ALA A 1123 -18.66 10.98 -8.31
C ALA A 1123 -19.89 10.31 -8.95
N THR A 1124 -20.91 11.09 -9.26
CA THR A 1124 -22.20 10.64 -9.82
C THR A 1124 -22.26 10.73 -11.34
N ALA A 1125 -21.20 11.20 -11.99
CA ALA A 1125 -21.11 11.31 -13.44
C ALA A 1125 -21.06 9.91 -14.11
N GLU A 1126 -21.79 9.75 -15.21
CA GLU A 1126 -21.80 8.48 -15.99
C GLU A 1126 -20.45 8.17 -16.64
N SER A 1127 -19.64 9.20 -16.93
CA SER A 1127 -18.32 9.09 -17.54
C SER A 1127 -17.23 9.60 -16.60
N GLU A 1128 -16.19 8.79 -16.37
CA GLU A 1128 -15.00 9.18 -15.62
C GLU A 1128 -14.32 10.42 -16.24
N GLU A 1129 -14.41 10.61 -17.55
CA GLU A 1129 -13.86 11.78 -18.25
C GLU A 1129 -14.60 13.07 -17.89
N VAL A 1130 -15.94 13.01 -17.82
CA VAL A 1130 -16.77 14.16 -17.41
C VAL A 1130 -16.52 14.49 -15.94
N GLY A 1131 -16.46 13.47 -15.08
CA GLY A 1131 -16.12 13.67 -13.67
C GLY A 1131 -14.74 14.32 -13.48
N PHE A 1132 -13.74 13.89 -14.25
CA PHE A 1132 -12.41 14.48 -14.24
C PHE A 1132 -12.40 15.93 -14.73
N GLN A 1133 -13.14 16.25 -15.80
CA GLN A 1133 -13.27 17.62 -16.31
C GLN A 1133 -13.90 18.55 -15.27
N ILE A 1134 -14.97 18.12 -14.58
CA ILE A 1134 -15.61 18.89 -13.51
C ILE A 1134 -14.60 19.25 -12.42
N LYS A 1135 -13.85 18.26 -11.91
CA LYS A 1135 -12.84 18.48 -10.87
C LYS A 1135 -11.79 19.50 -11.30
N THR A 1136 -11.27 19.33 -12.51
CA THR A 1136 -10.23 20.21 -13.07
C THR A 1136 -10.73 21.65 -13.19
N ARG A 1137 -11.94 21.86 -13.71
CA ARG A 1137 -12.54 23.21 -13.87
C ARG A 1137 -12.81 23.89 -12.54
N VAL A 1138 -13.33 23.16 -11.57
CA VAL A 1138 -13.53 23.66 -10.20
C VAL A 1138 -12.21 24.13 -9.60
N GLN A 1139 -11.14 23.34 -9.74
CA GLN A 1139 -9.81 23.74 -9.25
C GLN A 1139 -9.25 24.96 -9.99
N GLU A 1140 -9.40 25.04 -11.31
CA GLU A 1140 -8.97 26.21 -12.08
C GLU A 1140 -9.69 27.49 -11.64
N LEU A 1141 -10.98 27.39 -11.33
CA LEU A 1141 -11.76 28.49 -10.76
C LEU A 1141 -11.24 28.88 -9.38
N GLY A 1142 -10.95 27.90 -8.51
CA GLY A 1142 -10.38 28.14 -7.18
C GLY A 1142 -9.08 28.94 -7.19
N HIS A 1143 -8.15 28.61 -8.10
CA HIS A 1143 -6.94 29.41 -8.29
C HIS A 1143 -7.26 30.87 -8.69
N GLY A 1144 -8.30 31.08 -9.50
CA GLY A 1144 -8.77 32.42 -9.86
C GLY A 1144 -9.32 33.18 -8.66
N CYS A 1145 -10.14 32.52 -7.83
CA CYS A 1145 -10.68 33.08 -6.60
C CYS A 1145 -9.58 33.46 -5.60
N ILE A 1146 -8.57 32.60 -5.40
CA ILE A 1146 -7.41 32.91 -4.53
C ILE A 1146 -6.74 34.21 -4.95
N TYR A 1147 -6.40 34.35 -6.23
CA TYR A 1147 -5.69 35.52 -6.70
C TYR A 1147 -6.57 36.78 -6.59
N MET A 1148 -7.87 36.67 -6.89
CA MET A 1148 -8.82 37.76 -6.73
C MET A 1148 -8.92 38.23 -5.26
N VAL A 1149 -9.03 37.30 -4.31
CA VAL A 1149 -9.06 37.58 -2.88
C VAL A 1149 -7.76 38.23 -2.40
N GLN A 1150 -6.59 37.74 -2.85
CA GLN A 1150 -5.29 38.34 -2.53
C GLN A 1150 -5.18 39.80 -3.01
N LYS A 1151 -5.61 40.08 -4.24
CA LYS A 1151 -5.57 41.45 -4.79
C LYS A 1151 -6.59 42.38 -4.15
N ALA A 1152 -7.73 41.83 -3.72
CA ALA A 1152 -8.73 42.57 -2.95
C ALA A 1152 -8.15 43.04 -1.60
N GLY A 1153 -7.50 42.13 -0.84
CA GLY A 1153 -6.83 42.48 0.41
C GLY A 1153 -5.69 43.49 0.22
N ALA A 1154 -4.85 43.31 -0.80
CA ALA A 1154 -3.77 44.26 -1.10
C ALA A 1154 -4.30 45.67 -1.43
N LEU A 1155 -5.38 45.76 -2.20
CA LEU A 1155 -6.02 47.04 -2.53
C LEU A 1155 -6.72 47.66 -1.32
N GLN A 1156 -7.27 46.86 -0.40
CA GLN A 1156 -7.86 47.37 0.83
C GLN A 1156 -6.81 47.95 1.79
N LEU A 1157 -5.64 47.30 1.89
CA LEU A 1157 -4.47 47.80 2.64
C LEU A 1157 -3.86 49.05 1.99
N SER A 1158 -3.96 49.17 0.67
CA SER A 1158 -3.41 50.29 -0.11
C SER A 1158 -4.41 50.84 -1.13
N PRO A 1159 -5.45 51.59 -0.69
CA PRO A 1159 -6.57 52.02 -1.56
C PRO A 1159 -6.18 52.90 -2.73
N THR A 1160 -5.02 53.53 -2.66
CA THR A 1160 -4.48 54.43 -3.69
C THR A 1160 -3.63 53.70 -4.73
N ASP A 1161 -3.35 52.41 -4.56
CA ASP A 1161 -2.52 51.66 -5.50
C ASP A 1161 -3.28 51.32 -6.79
N SER A 1162 -2.98 52.08 -7.84
CA SER A 1162 -3.52 51.88 -9.19
C SER A 1162 -3.15 50.53 -9.82
N PHE A 1163 -2.03 49.91 -9.39
CA PHE A 1163 -1.57 48.63 -9.93
C PHE A 1163 -2.43 47.49 -9.39
N SER A 1164 -2.56 47.37 -8.06
CA SER A 1164 -3.43 46.37 -7.41
C SER A 1164 -4.88 46.49 -7.87
N LYS A 1165 -5.37 47.72 -8.10
CA LYS A 1165 -6.70 47.96 -8.69
C LYS A 1165 -6.88 47.37 -10.08
N ARG A 1166 -5.89 47.55 -10.96
CA ARG A 1166 -5.94 47.00 -12.31
C ARG A 1166 -5.87 45.47 -12.29
N GLU A 1167 -5.00 44.91 -11.47
CA GLU A 1167 -4.88 43.47 -11.31
C GLU A 1167 -6.18 42.86 -10.78
N LEU A 1168 -6.81 43.45 -9.76
CA LEU A 1168 -8.09 42.96 -9.23
C LEU A 1168 -9.18 42.91 -10.32
N ILE A 1169 -9.27 43.95 -11.16
CA ILE A 1169 -10.22 44.01 -12.27
C ILE A 1169 -9.95 42.90 -13.31
N GLU A 1170 -8.68 42.65 -13.65
CA GLU A 1170 -8.30 41.58 -14.58
C GLU A 1170 -8.64 40.20 -13.99
N CYS A 1171 -8.45 40.02 -12.68
CA CYS A 1171 -8.72 38.76 -12.00
C CYS A 1171 -10.21 38.46 -11.88
N ALA A 1172 -11.02 39.46 -11.55
CA ALA A 1172 -12.46 39.31 -11.54
C ALA A 1172 -13.03 38.97 -12.93
N ARG A 1173 -12.48 39.55 -14.01
CA ARG A 1173 -12.84 39.12 -15.39
C ARG A 1173 -12.47 37.67 -15.67
N ALA A 1174 -11.26 37.26 -15.28
CA ALA A 1174 -10.79 35.89 -15.47
C ALA A 1174 -11.66 34.89 -14.69
N VAL A 1175 -12.08 35.21 -13.46
CA VAL A 1175 -13.02 34.41 -12.66
C VAL A 1175 -14.37 34.30 -13.36
N MET A 1176 -14.93 35.41 -13.86
CA MET A 1176 -16.19 35.39 -14.60
C MET A 1176 -16.12 34.59 -15.91
N GLU A 1177 -15.00 34.62 -16.63
CA GLU A 1177 -14.80 33.73 -17.80
C GLU A 1177 -14.72 32.27 -17.39
N LYS A 1178 -13.97 31.95 -16.33
CA LYS A 1178 -13.83 30.57 -15.84
C LYS A 1178 -15.15 29.98 -15.35
N VAL A 1179 -16.04 30.78 -14.74
CA VAL A 1179 -17.39 30.36 -14.35
C VAL A 1179 -18.26 29.95 -15.55
N ARG A 1180 -17.99 30.50 -16.74
CA ARG A 1180 -18.75 30.16 -17.96
C ARG A 1180 -18.29 28.86 -18.62
N CYS A 1181 -17.05 28.45 -18.36
CA CYS A 1181 -16.43 27.22 -18.87
C CYS A 1181 -16.79 26.04 -17.96
#